data_AF-A0A2D4SRI1-F1
#
_entry.id   AF-A0A2D4SRI1-F1
#
_cell.length_a   1.000
_cell.length_b   1.000
_cell.length_c   1.000
_cell.angle_alpha   90.00
_cell.angle_beta   90.00
_cell.angle_gamma   90.00
#
_symmetry.space_group_name_H-M   'P 1'
#
loop_
_entity.id
_entity.type
_entity.pdbx_description
1 polymer ?
#
loop_
_entity_poly.entity_id
_entity_poly.type
_entity_poly.pdbx_seq_one_letter_code
_entity_poly.pdbx_strand_id
1 'polypeptide(L)'
;MWLLFASLLCWPVAFSSDILLGDPKIDVWNHAWGYWYVYQNIMDLHFPLDTTLVGAPNGGSLYFIDTPGAFFALPITHFFGPAIAYNAILIIRIALSALGAQMLTQSLSLNGIHTWIAGLAYASTPFLLCELNNGISEVCAIEWIPFAFWAAVRVLKTNRFRDWILLGLMQGLASSATFYYGLACALVLFPLFLGTLIKRIYTGRFIGRYLIGAFTSVCTALVVFFPHGYSFWTSIHKDDRLVIRDVSLHDQLLRHNAVDPSIFFTAGDFQSVNLLKEYGEPFIHTGYLRWSIIALSLFAIFTIKKIRGLTILAVFSLVLGMGSYLWHDGEWVRMADGQLLSLPFDWLRQALPQIAITHPLRLSICAQALFCAFAGLGAYKILRYTPHPLVPIIITSAILSETLFASAAQWPLQTSTAQISSVYDHADSRSVLDLPAEVGTSMKTSRYFWFQTRHERPIPYTPDVRLGSAKDPKTFTNFIGSDGFSEEPRVPKGMLVEHMKQTYGLIVLHPELDFDLSKKYLKALTPAFGAPQEHKNGMVYWILEESQLPPLEDETTSTSLSKEEPTSGICSNPSKTFDAIRQGKNVKESKTALMECETKLSDFCLRWAKKSDISEREALICIESFLRYRVQEDPNALIHLLRRDEESVRKSAANALGWRDLTEKHKKRIQSAYDKERIPTIKKMLSEAIAR
;
A
#
# COMPACT_ATOMS: atom_id res chain seq x y z
N MET A 1 15.34 -3.89 -29.21
CA MET A 1 13.94 -3.70 -29.66
C MET A 1 12.98 -3.53 -28.50
N TRP A 2 12.83 -4.48 -27.56
CA TRP A 2 11.90 -4.32 -26.43
C TRP A 2 12.20 -3.12 -25.53
N LEU A 3 13.48 -2.83 -25.28
CA LEU A 3 13.90 -1.60 -24.60
C LEU A 3 13.45 -0.33 -25.34
N LEU A 4 13.50 -0.33 -26.67
CA LEU A 4 13.03 0.80 -27.47
C LEU A 4 11.50 0.97 -27.33
N PHE A 5 10.75 -0.13 -27.42
CA PHE A 5 9.30 -0.10 -27.21
C PHE A 5 8.94 0.42 -25.80
N ALA A 6 9.60 -0.11 -24.76
CA ALA A 6 9.40 0.35 -23.39
C ALA A 6 9.75 1.83 -23.21
N SER A 7 10.86 2.29 -23.81
CA SER A 7 11.26 3.70 -23.77
C SER A 7 10.25 4.62 -24.44
N LEU A 8 9.64 4.19 -25.56
CA LEU A 8 8.57 4.94 -26.24
C LEU A 8 7.29 4.96 -25.41
N LEU A 9 6.93 3.84 -24.77
CA LEU A 9 5.77 3.76 -23.90
C LEU A 9 5.89 4.68 -22.68
N CYS A 10 7.11 4.83 -22.14
CA CYS A 10 7.43 5.68 -21.01
C CYS A 10 7.93 7.10 -21.41
N TRP A 11 7.79 7.50 -22.67
CA TRP A 11 8.21 8.84 -23.10
C TRP A 11 7.46 9.93 -22.32
N PRO A 12 8.12 11.02 -21.84
CA PRO A 12 9.51 11.44 -22.12
C PRO A 12 10.57 10.95 -21.12
N VAL A 13 10.23 10.07 -20.19
CA VAL A 13 11.07 9.77 -19.01
C VAL A 13 12.35 9.00 -19.35
N ALA A 14 12.37 8.25 -20.45
CA ALA A 14 13.45 7.34 -20.81
C ALA A 14 14.87 7.95 -20.87
N PHE A 15 14.99 9.28 -20.95
CA PHE A 15 16.27 9.98 -21.08
C PHE A 15 16.42 11.19 -20.14
N SER A 16 15.56 11.33 -19.13
CA SER A 16 15.59 12.49 -18.23
C SER A 16 16.01 12.11 -16.82
N SER A 17 16.99 12.83 -16.28
CA SER A 17 17.30 12.86 -14.84
C SER A 17 16.32 13.74 -14.05
N ASP A 18 15.59 14.61 -14.75
CA ASP A 18 14.81 15.70 -14.17
C ASP A 18 13.34 15.33 -13.99
N ILE A 19 12.98 14.12 -14.41
CA ILE A 19 11.60 13.63 -14.44
C ILE A 19 11.56 12.20 -13.89
N LEU A 20 10.59 11.92 -13.04
CA LEU A 20 10.24 10.59 -12.55
C LEU A 20 8.94 10.13 -13.23
N LEU A 21 8.86 8.85 -13.60
CA LEU A 21 7.62 8.27 -14.09
C LEU A 21 6.63 8.08 -12.94
N GLY A 22 5.42 8.65 -13.04
CA GLY A 22 4.38 8.53 -12.02
C GLY A 22 3.78 9.88 -11.61
N ASP A 23 2.54 9.85 -11.13
CA ASP A 23 1.74 11.01 -10.72
C ASP A 23 2.24 11.59 -9.38
N PRO A 24 2.55 12.90 -9.32
CA PRO A 24 3.07 13.54 -8.11
C PRO A 24 2.08 13.57 -6.93
N LYS A 25 0.84 13.15 -7.13
CA LYS A 25 -0.22 13.11 -6.11
C LYS A 25 -0.41 11.72 -5.49
N ILE A 26 0.37 10.72 -5.90
CA ILE A 26 0.27 9.32 -5.47
C ILE A 26 1.64 8.85 -4.94
N ASP A 27 2.12 7.68 -5.36
CA ASP A 27 3.16 6.91 -4.66
C ASP A 27 4.58 7.15 -5.20
N VAL A 28 4.70 7.81 -6.36
CA VAL A 28 5.97 8.00 -7.08
C VAL A 28 7.15 8.44 -6.20
N TRP A 29 6.91 9.33 -5.23
CA TRP A 29 7.97 9.90 -4.40
C TRP A 29 8.60 8.89 -3.45
N ASN A 30 7.78 8.08 -2.77
CA ASN A 30 8.25 7.05 -1.85
C ASN A 30 9.03 5.98 -2.62
N HIS A 31 8.54 5.61 -3.80
CA HIS A 31 9.17 4.61 -4.65
C HIS A 31 10.49 5.10 -5.24
N ALA A 32 10.56 6.31 -5.77
CA ALA A 32 11.80 6.88 -6.30
C ALA A 32 12.85 7.09 -5.19
N TRP A 33 12.44 7.60 -4.03
CA TRP A 33 13.31 7.75 -2.86
C TRP A 33 13.91 6.41 -2.39
N GLY A 34 13.13 5.34 -2.41
CA GLY A 34 13.59 4.03 -1.94
C GLY A 34 14.82 3.50 -2.70
N TYR A 35 15.02 3.91 -3.96
CA TYR A 35 16.19 3.55 -4.75
C TYR A 35 17.46 4.25 -4.25
N TRP A 36 17.34 5.50 -3.80
CA TRP A 36 18.41 6.21 -3.10
C TRP A 36 18.66 5.60 -1.72
N TYR A 37 17.61 5.36 -0.94
CA TYR A 37 17.71 4.80 0.41
C TYR A 37 18.42 3.45 0.45
N VAL A 38 18.00 2.50 -0.40
CA VAL A 38 18.63 1.17 -0.48
C VAL A 38 20.08 1.28 -0.95
N TYR A 39 20.36 2.16 -1.92
CA TYR A 39 21.72 2.40 -2.38
C TYR A 39 22.62 2.93 -1.27
N GLN A 40 22.22 3.99 -0.56
CA GLN A 40 23.01 4.58 0.51
C GLN A 40 23.31 3.56 1.61
N ASN A 41 22.30 2.84 2.10
CA ASN A 41 22.51 1.81 3.11
C ASN A 41 23.52 0.74 2.67
N ILE A 42 23.41 0.25 1.43
CA ILE A 42 24.33 -0.78 0.93
C ILE A 42 25.75 -0.24 0.73
N MET A 43 25.90 1.00 0.27
CA MET A 43 27.22 1.65 0.17
C MET A 43 27.85 1.88 1.54
N ASP A 44 27.04 2.12 2.57
CA ASP A 44 27.46 2.23 3.97
C ASP A 44 27.62 0.86 4.66
N LEU A 45 27.53 -0.25 3.92
CA LEU A 45 27.62 -1.63 4.41
C LEU A 45 26.55 -2.00 5.45
N HIS A 46 25.41 -1.30 5.42
CA HIS A 46 24.25 -1.57 6.23
C HIS A 46 23.17 -2.29 5.41
N PHE A 47 22.44 -3.18 6.08
CA PHE A 47 21.24 -3.75 5.49
C PHE A 47 20.06 -2.77 5.67
N PRO A 48 19.28 -2.45 4.63
CA PRO A 48 18.31 -1.35 4.64
C PRO A 48 17.02 -1.71 5.40
N LEU A 49 17.13 -2.07 6.68
CA LEU A 49 16.00 -2.38 7.57
C LEU A 49 15.83 -1.38 8.71
N ASP A 50 16.91 -0.74 9.15
CA ASP A 50 16.90 0.18 10.28
C ASP A 50 17.37 1.54 9.80
N THR A 51 16.65 2.60 10.14
CA THR A 51 17.02 3.94 9.69
C THR A 51 16.66 5.02 10.68
N THR A 52 17.55 6.00 10.82
CA THR A 52 17.29 7.27 11.52
C THR A 52 16.88 8.38 10.58
N LEU A 53 16.86 8.15 9.26
CA LEU A 53 16.49 9.15 8.26
C LEU A 53 14.99 9.43 8.24
N VAL A 54 14.16 8.52 8.74
CA VAL A 54 12.71 8.58 8.60
C VAL A 54 12.08 8.39 9.96
N GLY A 55 11.04 9.15 10.30
CA GLY A 55 10.44 9.10 11.63
C GLY A 55 11.32 9.74 12.71
N ALA A 56 11.98 10.85 12.38
CA ALA A 56 12.71 11.67 13.35
C ALA A 56 11.80 12.05 14.55
N PRO A 57 12.36 12.17 15.76
CA PRO A 57 13.80 12.11 16.08
C PRO A 57 14.38 10.69 16.23
N ASN A 58 13.53 9.67 16.38
CA ASN A 58 13.96 8.35 16.85
C ASN A 58 14.38 7.40 15.71
N GLY A 59 13.83 7.58 14.51
CA GLY A 59 13.98 6.56 13.48
C GLY A 59 13.11 5.34 13.73
N GLY A 60 13.45 4.25 13.05
CA GLY A 60 12.87 2.95 13.30
C GLY A 60 13.11 1.96 12.18
N SER A 61 12.33 0.89 12.20
CA SER A 61 12.46 -0.20 11.24
C SER A 61 11.61 0.04 10.00
N LEU A 62 12.23 -0.07 8.82
CA LEU A 62 11.61 0.16 7.52
C LEU A 62 12.08 -0.87 6.49
N TYR A 63 11.13 -1.61 5.93
CA TYR A 63 11.35 -2.38 4.70
C TYR A 63 10.84 -1.57 3.50
N PHE A 64 11.75 -1.23 2.58
CA PHE A 64 11.36 -0.63 1.31
C PHE A 64 10.70 -1.67 0.41
N ILE A 65 9.47 -1.39 -0.06
CA ILE A 65 8.64 -2.42 -0.69
C ILE A 65 9.21 -2.94 -2.02
N ASP A 66 9.92 -2.09 -2.78
CA ASP A 66 10.61 -2.48 -4.02
C ASP A 66 12.11 -2.70 -3.83
N THR A 67 12.51 -3.26 -2.67
CA THR A 67 13.92 -3.60 -2.39
C THR A 67 14.58 -4.42 -3.50
N PRO A 68 13.95 -5.45 -4.11
CA PRO A 68 14.57 -6.16 -5.24
C PRO A 68 14.84 -5.25 -6.45
N GLY A 69 13.90 -4.36 -6.80
CA GLY A 69 14.08 -3.40 -7.89
C GLY A 69 15.25 -2.47 -7.62
N ALA A 70 15.29 -1.85 -6.44
CA ALA A 70 16.38 -0.97 -6.02
C ALA A 70 17.73 -1.71 -5.96
N PHE A 71 17.76 -2.97 -5.54
CA PHE A 71 18.97 -3.79 -5.53
C PHE A 71 19.53 -4.02 -6.95
N PHE A 72 18.67 -4.35 -7.91
CA PHE A 72 19.10 -4.45 -9.32
C PHE A 72 19.51 -3.10 -9.89
N ALA A 73 18.99 -2.01 -9.34
CA ALA A 73 19.29 -0.64 -9.76
C ALA A 73 20.64 -0.13 -9.25
N LEU A 74 21.28 -0.77 -8.26
CA LEU A 74 22.49 -0.27 -7.58
C LEU A 74 23.58 0.27 -8.53
N PRO A 75 23.97 -0.44 -9.61
CA PRO A 75 24.98 0.09 -10.52
C PRO A 75 24.50 1.37 -11.23
N ILE A 76 23.22 1.44 -11.59
CA ILE A 76 22.63 2.59 -12.26
C ILE A 76 22.54 3.77 -11.28
N THR A 77 22.10 3.52 -10.04
CA THR A 77 22.05 4.55 -8.99
C THR A 77 23.45 5.12 -8.73
N HIS A 78 24.47 4.27 -8.68
CA HIS A 78 25.85 4.71 -8.46
C HIS A 78 26.35 5.66 -9.55
N PHE A 79 26.15 5.32 -10.82
CA PHE A 79 26.71 6.08 -11.94
C PHE A 79 25.84 7.24 -12.41
N PHE A 80 24.52 7.14 -12.27
CA PHE A 80 23.55 8.04 -12.88
C PHE A 80 22.54 8.65 -11.88
N GLY A 81 22.62 8.26 -10.61
CA GLY A 81 21.72 8.74 -9.57
C GLY A 81 20.37 8.00 -9.52
N PRO A 82 19.61 8.20 -8.44
CA PRO A 82 18.39 7.45 -8.15
C PRO A 82 17.24 7.71 -9.14
N ALA A 83 17.12 8.91 -9.71
CA ALA A 83 16.06 9.22 -10.68
C ALA A 83 16.18 8.36 -11.94
N ILE A 84 17.38 8.33 -12.54
CA ILE A 84 17.66 7.52 -13.73
C ILE A 84 17.51 6.03 -13.38
N ALA A 85 17.98 5.60 -12.21
CA ALA A 85 17.88 4.21 -11.77
C ALA A 85 16.43 3.73 -11.63
N TYR A 86 15.57 4.53 -10.99
CA TYR A 86 14.13 4.28 -10.87
C TYR A 86 13.47 4.11 -12.24
N ASN A 87 13.66 5.07 -13.13
CA ASN A 87 13.07 5.05 -14.47
C ASN A 87 13.61 3.89 -15.33
N ALA A 88 14.91 3.61 -15.25
CA ALA A 88 15.55 2.54 -16.00
C ALA A 88 15.03 1.16 -15.59
N ILE A 89 14.83 0.92 -14.28
CA ILE A 89 14.24 -0.35 -13.82
C ILE A 89 12.82 -0.52 -14.34
N LEU A 90 11.98 0.52 -14.32
CA LEU A 90 10.63 0.43 -14.88
C LEU A 90 10.65 0.10 -16.39
N ILE A 91 11.53 0.72 -17.16
CA ILE A 91 11.71 0.43 -18.59
C ILE A 91 12.21 -1.00 -18.83
N ILE A 92 13.17 -1.47 -18.02
CA ILE A 92 13.69 -2.84 -18.09
C ILE A 92 12.60 -3.85 -17.77
N ARG A 93 11.77 -3.60 -16.75
CA ARG A 93 10.61 -4.43 -16.39
C ARG A 93 9.66 -4.60 -17.56
N ILE A 94 9.21 -3.50 -18.17
CA ILE A 94 8.33 -3.52 -19.35
C ILE A 94 8.95 -4.34 -20.49
N ALA A 95 10.24 -4.14 -20.77
CA ALA A 95 10.95 -4.87 -21.81
C ALA A 95 11.05 -6.38 -21.51
N LEU A 96 11.31 -6.75 -20.25
CA LEU A 96 11.36 -8.13 -19.80
C LEU A 96 9.97 -8.77 -19.78
N SER A 97 8.90 -8.04 -19.45
CA SER A 97 7.53 -8.52 -19.57
C SER A 97 7.20 -8.86 -21.03
N ALA A 98 7.58 -8.00 -21.97
CA ALA A 98 7.41 -8.27 -23.40
C ALA A 98 8.16 -9.54 -23.84
N LEU A 99 9.43 -9.65 -23.43
CA LEU A 99 10.26 -10.81 -23.74
C LEU A 99 9.68 -12.11 -23.14
N GLY A 100 9.26 -12.08 -21.88
CA GLY A 100 8.67 -13.23 -21.20
C GLY A 100 7.40 -13.70 -21.91
N ALA A 101 6.50 -12.80 -22.28
CA ALA A 101 5.27 -13.15 -22.99
C ALA A 101 5.54 -13.64 -24.43
N GLN A 102 6.54 -13.08 -25.11
CA GLN A 102 7.03 -13.60 -26.39
C GLN A 102 7.54 -15.04 -26.23
N MET A 103 8.39 -15.31 -25.25
CA MET A 103 8.98 -16.63 -24.99
C MET A 103 7.92 -17.66 -24.57
N LEU A 104 6.94 -17.27 -23.76
CA LEU A 104 5.78 -18.08 -23.43
C LEU A 104 5.02 -18.47 -24.70
N THR A 105 4.72 -17.51 -25.58
CA THR A 105 3.97 -17.77 -26.82
C THR A 105 4.75 -18.64 -27.80
N GLN A 106 6.07 -18.43 -27.92
CA GLN A 106 6.98 -19.30 -28.68
C GLN A 106 6.98 -20.73 -28.13
N SER A 107 6.90 -20.90 -26.80
CA SER A 107 6.82 -22.23 -26.20
C SER A 107 5.48 -22.91 -26.47
N LEU A 108 4.42 -22.17 -26.80
CA LEU A 108 3.10 -22.73 -27.13
C LEU A 108 2.91 -22.96 -28.63
N SER A 109 3.74 -22.36 -29.49
CA SER A 109 3.62 -22.38 -30.96
C SER A 109 4.98 -22.48 -31.68
N LEU A 110 5.05 -22.05 -32.94
CA LEU A 110 6.30 -21.86 -33.68
C LEU A 110 6.78 -20.42 -33.55
N ASN A 111 8.05 -20.18 -33.84
CA ASN A 111 8.60 -18.81 -33.88
C ASN A 111 7.96 -18.01 -35.03
N GLY A 112 7.61 -16.74 -34.76
CA GLY A 112 7.00 -15.85 -35.75
C GLY A 112 6.58 -14.51 -35.16
N ILE A 113 6.08 -13.61 -36.02
CA ILE A 113 5.65 -12.24 -35.65
C ILE A 113 4.53 -12.23 -34.60
N HIS A 114 3.68 -13.26 -34.59
CA HIS A 114 2.62 -13.41 -33.60
C HIS A 114 3.12 -13.52 -32.16
N THR A 115 4.37 -13.95 -31.96
CA THR A 115 5.00 -14.00 -30.63
C THR A 115 5.42 -12.61 -30.16
N TRP A 116 5.78 -11.72 -31.09
CA TRP A 116 5.99 -10.30 -30.79
C TRP A 116 4.66 -9.60 -30.47
N ILE A 117 3.56 -9.94 -31.16
CA ILE A 117 2.24 -9.40 -30.83
C ILE A 117 1.87 -9.72 -29.38
N ALA A 118 2.12 -10.94 -28.90
CA ALA A 118 1.89 -11.29 -27.49
C ALA A 118 2.79 -10.51 -26.52
N GLY A 119 4.06 -10.33 -26.86
CA GLY A 119 5.01 -9.52 -26.06
C GLY A 119 4.56 -8.08 -25.94
N LEU A 120 4.23 -7.45 -27.07
CA LEU A 120 3.71 -6.10 -27.12
C LEU A 120 2.39 -5.97 -26.35
N ALA A 121 1.47 -6.92 -26.52
CA ALA A 121 0.20 -6.92 -25.79
C ALA A 121 0.42 -6.94 -24.28
N TYR A 122 1.33 -7.78 -23.78
CA TYR A 122 1.55 -7.91 -22.34
C TYR A 122 2.29 -6.71 -21.72
N ALA A 123 3.31 -6.19 -22.40
CA ALA A 123 4.04 -5.01 -21.94
C ALA A 123 3.25 -3.70 -22.04
N SER A 124 2.07 -3.74 -22.66
CA SER A 124 1.15 -2.62 -22.81
C SER A 124 -0.22 -2.91 -22.17
N THR A 125 -0.27 -3.78 -21.15
CA THR A 125 -1.55 -4.04 -20.46
C THR A 125 -2.04 -2.76 -19.77
N PRO A 126 -3.34 -2.43 -19.87
CA PRO A 126 -3.94 -1.31 -19.14
C PRO A 126 -3.62 -1.32 -17.64
N PHE A 127 -3.59 -2.51 -17.03
CA PHE A 127 -3.14 -2.70 -15.65
C PHE A 127 -1.74 -2.10 -15.42
N LEU A 128 -0.73 -2.48 -16.22
CA LEU A 128 0.64 -1.99 -16.04
C LEU A 128 0.72 -0.47 -16.26
N LEU A 129 -0.02 0.07 -17.23
CA LEU A 129 -0.03 1.52 -17.47
C LEU A 129 -0.61 2.29 -16.27
N CYS A 130 -1.65 1.79 -15.61
CA CYS A 130 -2.17 2.39 -14.38
C CYS A 130 -1.12 2.39 -13.26
N GLU A 131 -0.43 1.28 -13.05
CA GLU A 131 0.58 1.19 -11.97
C GLU A 131 1.82 2.06 -12.25
N LEU A 132 2.24 2.16 -13.52
CA LEU A 132 3.27 3.10 -13.96
C LEU A 132 2.81 4.56 -13.80
N ASN A 133 1.55 4.84 -14.12
CA ASN A 133 0.96 6.17 -13.92
C ASN A 133 0.91 6.54 -12.43
N ASN A 134 0.65 5.58 -11.54
CA ASN A 134 0.65 5.81 -10.10
C ASN A 134 2.07 5.94 -9.51
N GLY A 135 3.08 5.42 -10.21
CA GLY A 135 4.48 5.40 -9.75
C GLY A 135 4.82 4.25 -8.80
N ILE A 136 4.02 3.18 -8.78
CA ILE A 136 4.12 2.07 -7.82
C ILE A 136 5.04 0.98 -8.39
N SER A 137 6.32 1.09 -8.09
CA SER A 137 7.35 0.38 -8.84
C SER A 137 7.35 -1.13 -8.65
N GLU A 138 7.12 -1.64 -7.44
CA GLU A 138 7.04 -3.07 -7.13
C GLU A 138 5.87 -3.76 -7.86
N VAL A 139 4.76 -3.05 -8.05
CA VAL A 139 3.60 -3.59 -8.79
C VAL A 139 3.89 -3.62 -10.29
N CYS A 140 4.76 -2.74 -10.79
CA CYS A 140 5.20 -2.80 -12.18
C CYS A 140 6.08 -4.03 -12.49
N ALA A 141 6.53 -4.80 -11.50
CA ALA A 141 7.41 -5.96 -11.64
C ALA A 141 6.70 -7.23 -12.17
N ILE A 142 5.91 -7.10 -13.24
CA ILE A 142 5.09 -8.18 -13.79
C ILE A 142 5.88 -9.15 -14.68
N GLU A 143 7.14 -8.85 -15.01
CA GLU A 143 7.97 -9.62 -15.95
C GLU A 143 8.17 -11.09 -15.57
N TRP A 144 8.21 -11.40 -14.27
CA TRP A 144 8.50 -12.75 -13.80
C TRP A 144 7.35 -13.73 -14.04
N ILE A 145 6.11 -13.23 -14.16
CA ILE A 145 4.91 -14.04 -14.37
C ILE A 145 4.95 -14.82 -15.70
N PRO A 146 5.11 -14.17 -16.87
CA PRO A 146 5.20 -14.90 -18.12
C PRO A 146 6.47 -15.76 -18.22
N PHE A 147 7.57 -15.40 -17.55
CA PHE A 147 8.75 -16.27 -17.46
C PHE A 147 8.49 -17.53 -16.63
N ALA A 148 7.74 -17.43 -15.52
CA ALA A 148 7.32 -18.59 -14.73
C ALA A 148 6.43 -19.52 -15.56
N PHE A 149 5.47 -18.99 -16.33
CA PHE A 149 4.67 -19.80 -17.25
C PHE A 149 5.49 -20.40 -18.39
N TRP A 150 6.43 -19.67 -18.95
CA TRP A 150 7.36 -20.19 -19.96
C TRP A 150 8.17 -21.37 -19.41
N ALA A 151 8.74 -21.22 -18.20
CA ALA A 151 9.45 -22.30 -17.51
C ALA A 151 8.54 -23.50 -17.22
N ALA A 152 7.30 -23.25 -16.79
CA ALA A 152 6.31 -24.31 -16.57
C ALA A 152 6.00 -25.10 -17.84
N VAL A 153 5.83 -24.44 -19.00
CA VAL A 153 5.64 -25.12 -20.28
C VAL A 153 6.86 -25.98 -20.64
N ARG A 154 8.08 -25.52 -20.34
CA ARG A 154 9.30 -26.33 -20.54
C ARG A 154 9.28 -27.58 -19.67
N VAL A 155 8.98 -27.45 -18.38
CA VAL A 155 8.82 -28.59 -17.46
C VAL A 155 7.82 -29.60 -18.01
N LEU A 156 6.65 -29.15 -18.46
CA LEU A 156 5.62 -30.03 -19.01
C LEU A 156 6.05 -30.75 -20.30
N LYS A 157 6.92 -30.14 -21.10
CA LYS A 157 7.45 -30.73 -22.35
C LYS A 157 8.60 -31.71 -22.11
N THR A 158 9.58 -31.33 -21.30
CA THR A 158 10.87 -32.02 -21.20
C THR A 158 11.03 -32.80 -19.90
N ASN A 159 10.37 -32.36 -18.83
CA ASN A 159 10.53 -32.85 -17.46
C ASN A 159 11.99 -32.99 -17.01
N ARG A 160 12.88 -32.10 -17.48
CA ARG A 160 14.30 -32.09 -17.10
C ARG A 160 14.49 -31.33 -15.78
N PHE A 161 15.42 -31.79 -14.95
CA PHE A 161 15.74 -31.19 -13.65
C PHE A 161 16.05 -29.68 -13.73
N ARG A 162 16.85 -29.27 -14.72
CA ARG A 162 17.17 -27.85 -14.97
C ARG A 162 15.94 -26.97 -15.23
N ASP A 163 14.89 -27.52 -15.85
CA ASP A 163 13.68 -26.75 -16.17
C ASP A 163 12.83 -26.55 -14.89
N TRP A 164 12.91 -27.47 -13.92
CA TRP A 164 12.31 -27.31 -12.59
C TRP A 164 13.05 -26.28 -11.73
N ILE A 165 14.38 -26.25 -11.76
CA ILE A 165 15.18 -25.19 -11.12
C ILE A 165 14.79 -23.84 -11.73
N LEU A 166 14.73 -23.74 -13.06
CA LEU A 166 14.34 -22.52 -13.74
C LEU A 166 12.93 -22.05 -13.34
N LEU A 167 11.97 -22.98 -13.24
CA LEU A 167 10.63 -22.66 -12.75
C LEU A 167 10.67 -22.10 -11.32
N GLY A 168 11.41 -22.76 -10.43
CA GLY A 168 11.59 -22.30 -9.06
C GLY A 168 12.24 -20.92 -8.98
N LEU A 169 13.27 -20.66 -9.79
CA LEU A 169 13.92 -19.36 -9.88
C LEU A 169 12.95 -18.26 -10.30
N MET A 170 12.19 -18.47 -11.38
CA MET A 170 11.22 -17.47 -11.86
C MET A 170 10.09 -17.24 -10.85
N GLN A 171 9.61 -18.30 -10.20
CA GLN A 171 8.60 -18.22 -9.14
C GLN A 171 9.12 -17.49 -7.90
N GLY A 172 10.36 -17.75 -7.50
CA GLY A 172 11.03 -17.07 -6.40
C GLY A 172 11.18 -15.58 -6.70
N LEU A 173 11.63 -15.21 -7.90
CA LEU A 173 11.75 -13.81 -8.33
C LEU A 173 10.39 -13.11 -8.38
N ALA A 174 9.34 -13.77 -8.89
CA ALA A 174 7.97 -13.24 -8.85
C ALA A 174 7.50 -12.98 -7.42
N SER A 175 7.85 -13.86 -6.48
CA SER A 175 7.48 -13.73 -5.06
C SER A 175 8.29 -12.63 -4.36
N SER A 176 9.57 -12.49 -4.70
CA SER A 176 10.44 -11.43 -4.17
C SER A 176 10.00 -10.06 -4.67
N ALA A 177 9.65 -9.95 -5.95
CA ALA A 177 9.15 -8.71 -6.54
C ALA A 177 7.87 -8.24 -5.85
N THR A 178 6.92 -9.14 -5.64
CA THR A 178 5.76 -8.88 -4.79
C THR A 178 5.09 -10.19 -4.37
N PHE A 179 4.70 -10.27 -3.09
CA PHE A 179 3.99 -11.42 -2.54
C PHE A 179 2.71 -11.75 -3.34
N TYR A 180 2.06 -10.74 -3.91
CA TYR A 180 0.85 -10.89 -4.72
C TYR A 180 1.11 -11.73 -5.98
N TYR A 181 2.21 -11.49 -6.70
CA TYR A 181 2.51 -12.20 -7.95
C TYR A 181 3.07 -13.59 -7.70
N GLY A 182 3.88 -13.73 -6.64
CA GLY A 182 4.27 -15.04 -6.13
C GLY A 182 3.05 -15.91 -5.85
N LEU A 183 2.10 -15.41 -5.05
CA LEU A 183 0.89 -16.14 -4.74
C LEU A 183 0.02 -16.41 -5.97
N ALA A 184 -0.22 -15.41 -6.82
CA ALA A 184 -1.02 -15.57 -8.04
C ALA A 184 -0.44 -16.67 -8.95
N CYS A 185 0.89 -16.68 -9.16
CA CYS A 185 1.56 -17.72 -9.92
C CYS A 185 1.42 -19.08 -9.25
N ALA A 186 1.62 -19.17 -7.93
CA ALA A 186 1.48 -20.43 -7.19
C ALA A 186 0.06 -21.02 -7.32
N LEU A 187 -0.97 -20.18 -7.18
CA LEU A 187 -2.38 -20.57 -7.29
C LEU A 187 -2.77 -21.06 -8.70
N VAL A 188 -2.09 -20.57 -9.74
CA VAL A 188 -2.29 -21.03 -11.13
C VAL A 188 -1.45 -22.27 -11.45
N LEU A 189 -0.20 -22.31 -11.01
CA LEU A 189 0.74 -23.40 -11.29
C LEU A 189 0.40 -24.68 -10.50
N PHE A 190 -0.06 -24.55 -9.26
CA PHE A 190 -0.41 -25.68 -8.40
C PHE A 190 -1.44 -26.62 -9.06
N PRO A 191 -2.65 -26.16 -9.47
CA PRO A 191 -3.62 -27.02 -10.13
C PRO A 191 -3.13 -27.57 -11.47
N LEU A 192 -2.31 -26.82 -12.22
CA LEU A 192 -1.69 -27.29 -13.47
C LEU A 192 -0.80 -28.52 -13.25
N PHE A 193 0.09 -28.45 -12.25
CA PHE A 193 1.00 -29.54 -11.93
C PHE A 193 0.31 -30.68 -11.18
N LEU A 194 -0.71 -30.39 -10.37
CA LEU A 194 -1.54 -31.41 -9.73
C LEU A 194 -2.31 -32.23 -10.76
N GLY A 195 -2.99 -31.57 -11.71
CA GLY A 195 -3.69 -32.26 -12.81
C GLY A 195 -2.75 -33.11 -13.67
N THR A 196 -1.53 -32.63 -13.90
CA THR A 196 -0.49 -33.38 -14.62
C THR A 196 0.00 -34.60 -13.82
N LEU A 197 0.16 -34.47 -12.50
CA LEU A 197 0.51 -35.57 -11.61
C LEU A 197 -0.58 -36.65 -11.62
N ILE A 198 -1.84 -36.25 -11.42
CA ILE A 198 -3.01 -37.14 -11.45
C ILE A 198 -3.05 -37.91 -12.77
N LYS A 199 -2.88 -37.22 -13.91
CA LYS A 199 -2.82 -37.86 -15.22
C LYS A 199 -1.67 -38.88 -15.35
N ARG A 200 -0.50 -38.59 -14.76
CA ARG A 200 0.64 -39.54 -14.77
C ARG A 200 0.33 -40.78 -13.94
N ILE A 201 -0.30 -40.63 -12.78
CA ILE A 201 -0.74 -41.73 -11.93
C ILE A 201 -1.72 -42.62 -12.69
N TYR A 202 -2.79 -42.04 -13.27
CA TYR A 202 -3.76 -42.80 -14.06
C TYR A 202 -3.18 -43.49 -15.30
N THR A 203 -2.10 -42.96 -15.87
CA THR A 203 -1.44 -43.55 -17.05
C THR A 203 -0.28 -44.49 -16.68
N GLY A 204 -0.07 -44.79 -15.40
CA GLY A 204 1.00 -45.69 -14.93
C GLY A 204 2.42 -45.18 -15.20
N ARG A 205 2.59 -43.87 -15.46
CA ARG A 205 3.91 -43.29 -15.74
C ARG A 205 4.67 -43.08 -14.43
N PHE A 206 5.96 -43.39 -14.42
CA PHE A 206 6.82 -43.17 -13.25
C PHE A 206 6.75 -41.72 -12.74
N ILE A 207 6.29 -41.53 -11.50
CA ILE A 207 6.07 -40.21 -10.89
C ILE A 207 7.27 -39.69 -10.08
N GLY A 208 8.23 -40.55 -9.70
CA GLY A 208 9.33 -40.17 -8.80
C GLY A 208 10.14 -38.97 -9.30
N ARG A 209 10.55 -38.97 -10.58
CA ARG A 209 11.25 -37.83 -11.19
C ARG A 209 10.44 -36.53 -11.18
N TYR A 210 9.12 -36.64 -11.29
CA TYR A 210 8.22 -35.50 -11.31
C TYR A 210 8.07 -34.90 -9.90
N LEU A 211 7.92 -35.73 -8.87
CA LEU A 211 7.86 -35.29 -7.48
C LEU A 211 9.19 -34.65 -7.03
N ILE A 212 10.33 -35.25 -7.38
CA ILE A 212 11.65 -34.68 -7.10
C ILE A 212 11.80 -33.31 -7.79
N GLY A 213 11.37 -33.21 -9.06
CA GLY A 213 11.38 -31.95 -9.79
C GLY A 213 10.50 -30.88 -9.15
N ALA A 214 9.26 -31.22 -8.79
CA ALA A 214 8.34 -30.31 -8.12
C ALA A 214 8.90 -29.81 -6.78
N PHE A 215 9.44 -30.71 -5.96
CA PHE A 215 10.11 -30.37 -4.70
C PHE A 215 11.30 -29.43 -4.94
N THR A 216 12.14 -29.74 -5.94
CA THR A 216 13.29 -28.90 -6.31
C THR A 216 12.86 -27.48 -6.70
N SER A 217 11.77 -27.35 -7.47
CA SER A 217 11.22 -26.06 -7.85
C SER A 217 10.76 -25.26 -6.63
N VAL A 218 10.06 -25.91 -5.68
CA VAL A 218 9.63 -25.26 -4.43
C VAL A 218 10.83 -24.81 -3.60
N CYS A 219 11.82 -25.69 -3.38
CA CYS A 219 13.04 -25.34 -2.65
C CYS A 219 13.80 -24.19 -3.31
N THR A 220 13.92 -24.20 -4.65
CA THR A 220 14.59 -23.11 -5.38
C THR A 220 13.83 -21.80 -5.23
N ALA A 221 12.49 -21.82 -5.34
CA ALA A 221 11.67 -20.63 -5.14
C ALA A 221 11.83 -20.06 -3.73
N LEU A 222 11.81 -20.92 -2.71
CA LEU A 222 12.04 -20.53 -1.32
C LEU A 222 13.42 -19.94 -1.11
N VAL A 223 14.49 -20.53 -1.66
CA VAL A 223 15.86 -19.99 -1.53
C VAL A 223 15.97 -18.59 -2.14
N VAL A 224 15.37 -18.36 -3.30
CA VAL A 224 15.39 -17.06 -3.98
C VAL A 224 14.55 -16.02 -3.25
N PHE A 225 13.42 -16.44 -2.69
CA PHE A 225 12.49 -15.56 -1.98
C PHE A 225 12.92 -15.25 -0.53
N PHE A 226 13.59 -16.20 0.13
CA PHE A 226 13.82 -16.18 1.57
C PHE A 226 14.50 -14.90 2.08
N PRO A 227 15.56 -14.35 1.46
CA PRO A 227 16.19 -13.12 1.96
C PRO A 227 15.21 -11.94 2.04
N HIS A 228 14.39 -11.75 1.01
CA HIS A 228 13.40 -10.68 0.97
C HIS A 228 12.21 -10.96 1.89
N GLY A 229 11.67 -12.17 1.84
CA GLY A 229 10.56 -12.60 2.69
C GLY A 229 10.90 -12.50 4.18
N TYR A 230 12.12 -12.90 4.56
CA TYR A 230 12.62 -12.78 5.93
C TYR A 230 12.78 -11.33 6.35
N SER A 231 13.39 -10.49 5.52
CA SER A 231 13.58 -9.05 5.79
C SER A 231 12.26 -8.30 5.96
N PHE A 232 11.29 -8.60 5.10
CA PHE A 232 9.94 -8.08 5.25
C PHE A 232 9.31 -8.56 6.56
N TRP A 233 9.39 -9.87 6.84
CA TRP A 233 8.82 -10.47 8.05
C TRP A 233 9.44 -9.90 9.33
N THR A 234 10.74 -9.67 9.38
CA THR A 234 11.40 -9.04 10.53
C THR A 234 10.92 -7.61 10.72
N SER A 235 10.83 -6.82 9.63
CA SER A 235 10.39 -5.42 9.71
C SER A 235 8.99 -5.25 10.31
N ILE A 236 8.04 -6.14 9.99
CA ILE A 236 6.67 -6.04 10.51
C ILE A 236 6.55 -6.48 11.97
N HIS A 237 7.49 -7.28 12.48
CA HIS A 237 7.48 -7.79 13.87
C HIS A 237 8.29 -6.93 14.83
N LYS A 238 9.03 -5.92 14.36
CA LYS A 238 9.74 -4.99 15.24
C LYS A 238 8.80 -3.95 15.86
N ASP A 239 9.07 -3.60 17.12
CA ASP A 239 8.26 -2.66 17.91
C ASP A 239 8.38 -1.21 17.42
N ASP A 240 9.52 -0.87 16.82
CA ASP A 240 9.86 0.44 16.26
C ASP A 240 9.54 0.55 14.76
N ARG A 241 8.69 -0.32 14.21
CA ARG A 241 8.32 -0.29 12.79
C ARG A 241 7.72 1.06 12.40
N LEU A 242 8.26 1.65 11.34
CA LEU A 242 7.81 2.94 10.84
C LEU A 242 6.48 2.81 10.09
N VAL A 243 6.28 1.71 9.37
CA VAL A 243 5.03 1.41 8.66
C VAL A 243 4.16 0.46 9.49
N ILE A 244 3.05 0.96 10.00
CA ILE A 244 2.06 0.16 10.72
C ILE A 244 1.10 -0.42 9.68
N ARG A 245 1.03 -1.75 9.61
CA ARG A 245 0.06 -2.44 8.77
C ARG A 245 -1.05 -2.99 9.65
N ASP A 246 -2.27 -2.57 9.38
CA ASP A 246 -3.42 -3.23 9.97
C ASP A 246 -3.54 -4.63 9.35
N VAL A 247 -3.54 -5.65 10.22
CA VAL A 247 -3.77 -7.04 9.82
C VAL A 247 -5.27 -7.36 9.76
N SER A 248 -6.10 -6.48 10.30
CA SER A 248 -7.55 -6.60 10.25
C SER A 248 -8.07 -6.07 8.90
N LEU A 249 -8.83 -6.91 8.20
CA LEU A 249 -9.58 -6.49 7.03
C LEU A 249 -10.89 -5.85 7.51
N HIS A 250 -10.83 -4.57 7.81
CA HIS A 250 -12.01 -3.78 8.09
C HIS A 250 -12.81 -3.55 6.80
N ASP A 251 -14.13 -3.33 6.93
CA ASP A 251 -15.06 -3.19 5.80
C ASP A 251 -14.63 -2.08 4.81
N GLN A 252 -14.09 -0.97 5.34
CA GLN A 252 -13.57 0.11 4.50
C GLN A 252 -12.40 -0.35 3.62
N LEU A 253 -11.47 -1.19 4.11
CA LEU A 253 -10.35 -1.69 3.31
C LEU A 253 -10.82 -2.67 2.24
N LEU A 254 -11.80 -3.52 2.57
CA LEU A 254 -12.46 -4.41 1.60
C LEU A 254 -13.16 -3.62 0.51
N ARG A 255 -13.90 -2.56 0.89
CA ARG A 255 -14.62 -1.69 -0.04
C ARG A 255 -13.66 -0.87 -0.90
N HIS A 256 -12.60 -0.31 -0.33
CA HIS A 256 -11.58 0.46 -1.05
C HIS A 256 -10.96 -0.38 -2.19
N ASN A 257 -10.86 -1.69 -1.99
CA ASN A 257 -10.23 -2.62 -2.92
C ASN A 257 -11.23 -3.57 -3.61
N ALA A 258 -12.51 -3.24 -3.61
CA ALA A 258 -13.53 -4.05 -4.22
C ALA A 258 -13.36 -4.09 -5.75
N VAL A 259 -13.66 -5.23 -6.37
CA VAL A 259 -13.42 -5.45 -7.81
C VAL A 259 -14.70 -5.90 -8.49
N ASP A 260 -15.24 -5.03 -9.34
CA ASP A 260 -16.39 -5.31 -10.21
C ASP A 260 -15.91 -6.16 -11.41
N PRO A 261 -16.57 -7.29 -11.75
CA PRO A 261 -16.22 -8.08 -12.93
C PRO A 261 -16.19 -7.27 -14.24
N SER A 262 -16.98 -6.20 -14.33
CA SER A 262 -17.03 -5.29 -15.48
C SER A 262 -15.69 -4.61 -15.73
N ILE A 263 -14.79 -4.54 -14.74
CA ILE A 263 -13.44 -3.97 -14.88
C ILE A 263 -12.61 -4.71 -15.94
N PHE A 264 -12.90 -5.99 -16.20
CA PHE A 264 -12.18 -6.79 -17.19
C PHE A 264 -12.60 -6.50 -18.63
N PHE A 265 -13.77 -5.87 -18.83
CA PHE A 265 -14.41 -5.69 -20.14
C PHE A 265 -14.69 -4.23 -20.51
N THR A 266 -14.72 -3.34 -19.52
CA THR A 266 -15.10 -1.94 -19.72
C THR A 266 -13.86 -1.11 -20.01
N ALA A 267 -13.85 -0.48 -21.18
CA ALA A 267 -12.80 0.44 -21.58
C ALA A 267 -13.02 1.84 -20.98
N GLY A 268 -12.00 2.68 -21.02
CA GLY A 268 -12.04 4.06 -20.55
C GLY A 268 -11.70 4.20 -19.07
N ASP A 269 -12.38 5.11 -18.39
CA ASP A 269 -12.15 5.53 -17.01
C ASP A 269 -12.91 4.70 -15.97
N PHE A 270 -13.50 3.56 -16.38
CA PHE A 270 -14.21 2.69 -15.45
C PHE A 270 -13.26 2.12 -14.40
N GLN A 271 -13.63 2.36 -13.13
CA GLN A 271 -12.99 1.78 -11.96
C GLN A 271 -14.08 1.13 -11.10
N SER A 272 -13.82 -0.08 -10.58
CA SER A 272 -14.73 -0.78 -9.68
C SER A 272 -15.20 0.08 -8.51
N VAL A 273 -14.28 0.91 -8.02
CA VAL A 273 -14.50 1.92 -6.99
C VAL A 273 -13.82 3.19 -7.50
N ASN A 274 -14.60 4.25 -7.70
CA ASN A 274 -14.02 5.53 -8.12
C ASN A 274 -13.40 6.21 -6.89
N LEU A 275 -12.12 5.93 -6.63
CA LEU A 275 -11.41 6.39 -5.43
C LEU A 275 -11.33 7.93 -5.35
N LEU A 276 -11.24 8.60 -6.50
CA LEU A 276 -11.25 10.06 -6.55
C LEU A 276 -12.60 10.62 -6.08
N LYS A 277 -13.70 10.02 -6.53
CA LYS A 277 -15.05 10.44 -6.14
C LYS A 277 -15.39 10.05 -4.69
N GLU A 278 -15.02 8.85 -4.26
CA GLU A 278 -15.38 8.34 -2.92
C GLU A 278 -14.44 8.82 -1.81
N TYR A 279 -13.14 8.95 -2.09
CA TYR A 279 -12.10 9.23 -1.09
C TYR A 279 -11.23 10.43 -1.45
N GLY A 280 -11.43 11.08 -2.60
CA GLY A 280 -10.55 12.17 -3.07
C GLY A 280 -9.17 11.70 -3.51
N GLU A 281 -8.95 10.40 -3.60
CA GLU A 281 -7.66 9.80 -3.94
C GLU A 281 -7.51 9.71 -5.46
N PRO A 282 -6.50 10.35 -6.08
CA PRO A 282 -6.32 10.32 -7.54
C PRO A 282 -5.80 8.98 -8.07
N PHE A 283 -5.76 7.95 -7.22
CA PHE A 283 -5.33 6.60 -7.56
C PHE A 283 -6.21 5.99 -8.64
N ILE A 284 -5.58 5.42 -9.67
CA ILE A 284 -6.28 4.74 -10.75
C ILE A 284 -5.87 3.27 -10.83
N HIS A 285 -6.83 2.37 -11.03
CA HIS A 285 -6.55 0.97 -11.30
C HIS A 285 -7.53 0.38 -12.31
N THR A 286 -7.06 -0.55 -13.14
CA THR A 286 -7.93 -1.27 -14.08
C THR A 286 -7.48 -2.71 -14.31
N GLY A 287 -8.45 -3.59 -14.55
CA GLY A 287 -8.24 -4.96 -15.02
C GLY A 287 -8.52 -5.12 -16.51
N TYR A 288 -8.76 -4.03 -17.24
CA TYR A 288 -9.28 -4.08 -18.61
C TYR A 288 -8.42 -4.95 -19.53
N LEU A 289 -9.00 -6.04 -20.06
CA LEU A 289 -8.28 -7.02 -20.86
C LEU A 289 -8.03 -6.57 -22.31
N ARG A 290 -8.81 -5.59 -22.79
CA ARG A 290 -8.96 -5.17 -24.20
C ARG A 290 -9.78 -6.14 -25.04
N TRP A 291 -10.66 -5.58 -25.86
CA TRP A 291 -11.55 -6.34 -26.75
C TRP A 291 -10.77 -7.04 -27.87
N SER A 292 -9.73 -6.41 -28.44
CA SER A 292 -8.84 -7.07 -29.39
C SER A 292 -8.20 -8.34 -28.82
N ILE A 293 -7.72 -8.28 -27.57
CA ILE A 293 -7.12 -9.43 -26.88
C ILE A 293 -8.15 -10.51 -26.60
N ILE A 294 -9.35 -10.14 -26.12
CA ILE A 294 -10.45 -11.08 -25.90
C ILE A 294 -10.82 -11.80 -27.21
N ALA A 295 -11.04 -11.06 -28.30
CA ALA A 295 -11.44 -11.61 -29.59
C ALA A 295 -10.39 -12.59 -30.14
N LEU A 296 -9.12 -12.20 -30.14
CA LEU A 296 -8.01 -13.05 -30.60
C LEU A 296 -7.84 -14.29 -29.71
N SER A 297 -7.98 -14.13 -28.40
CA SER A 297 -7.90 -15.23 -27.45
C SER A 297 -9.01 -16.23 -27.64
N LEU A 298 -10.26 -15.78 -27.77
CA LEU A 298 -11.42 -16.64 -28.05
C LEU A 298 -11.21 -17.41 -29.34
N PHE A 299 -10.75 -16.75 -30.41
CA PHE A 299 -10.43 -17.43 -31.67
C PHE A 299 -9.37 -18.53 -31.48
N ALA A 300 -8.33 -18.28 -30.69
CA ALA A 300 -7.33 -19.30 -30.35
C ALA A 300 -7.94 -20.46 -29.54
N ILE A 301 -8.77 -20.18 -28.54
CA ILE A 301 -9.39 -21.17 -27.64
C ILE A 301 -10.30 -22.12 -28.42
N PHE A 302 -11.08 -21.59 -29.37
CA PHE A 302 -11.95 -22.39 -30.22
C PHE A 302 -11.16 -23.24 -31.23
N THR A 303 -10.07 -22.69 -31.79
CA THR A 303 -9.29 -23.36 -32.86
C THR A 303 -8.15 -24.25 -32.36
N ILE A 304 -7.68 -24.08 -31.12
CA ILE A 304 -6.52 -24.80 -30.55
C ILE A 304 -6.94 -25.52 -29.26
N LYS A 305 -7.39 -26.77 -29.40
CA LYS A 305 -7.87 -27.57 -28.26
C LYS A 305 -6.86 -27.69 -27.10
N LYS A 306 -5.56 -27.65 -27.39
CA LYS A 306 -4.48 -27.82 -26.40
C LYS A 306 -4.44 -26.72 -25.33
N ILE A 307 -4.94 -25.51 -25.61
CA ILE A 307 -4.88 -24.40 -24.64
C ILE A 307 -6.11 -24.31 -23.73
N ARG A 308 -7.16 -25.10 -23.96
CA ARG A 308 -8.42 -25.02 -23.20
C ARG A 308 -8.24 -25.25 -21.69
N GLY A 309 -7.33 -26.15 -21.29
CA GLY A 309 -7.00 -26.34 -19.87
C GLY A 309 -6.34 -25.11 -19.25
N LEU A 310 -5.47 -24.41 -19.99
CA LEU A 310 -4.88 -23.16 -19.55
C LEU A 310 -5.90 -22.03 -19.49
N THR A 311 -6.94 -22.05 -20.34
CA THR A 311 -8.05 -21.10 -20.29
C THR A 311 -8.79 -21.19 -18.96
N ILE A 312 -9.08 -22.40 -18.45
CA ILE A 312 -9.73 -22.56 -17.14
C ILE A 312 -8.90 -21.91 -16.04
N LEU A 313 -7.56 -22.09 -16.08
CA LEU A 313 -6.66 -21.49 -15.11
C LEU A 313 -6.57 -19.96 -15.25
N ALA A 314 -6.64 -19.43 -16.46
CA ALA A 314 -6.71 -17.99 -16.70
C ALA A 314 -8.01 -17.39 -16.12
N VAL A 315 -9.16 -18.03 -16.39
CA VAL A 315 -10.45 -17.59 -15.81
C VAL A 315 -10.42 -17.69 -14.28
N PHE A 316 -9.85 -18.76 -13.73
CA PHE A 316 -9.68 -18.90 -12.29
C PHE A 316 -8.88 -17.74 -11.68
N SER A 317 -7.79 -17.31 -12.33
CA SER A 317 -7.02 -16.13 -11.91
C SER A 317 -7.81 -14.82 -11.99
N LEU A 318 -8.70 -14.63 -12.98
CA LEU A 318 -9.61 -13.48 -13.01
C LEU A 318 -10.58 -13.51 -11.81
N VAL A 319 -11.15 -14.68 -11.50
CA VAL A 319 -12.08 -14.85 -10.37
C VAL A 319 -11.38 -14.59 -9.03
N LEU A 320 -10.14 -15.06 -8.85
CA LEU A 320 -9.33 -14.71 -7.67
C LEU A 320 -9.06 -13.20 -7.61
N GLY A 321 -8.86 -12.58 -8.77
CA GLY A 321 -8.70 -11.14 -8.93
C GLY A 321 -9.89 -10.31 -8.44
N MET A 322 -11.07 -10.90 -8.31
CA MET A 322 -12.28 -10.22 -7.87
C MET A 322 -12.36 -10.01 -6.33
N GLY A 323 -11.47 -10.65 -5.57
CA GLY A 323 -11.43 -10.52 -4.11
C GLY A 323 -12.37 -11.46 -3.37
N SER A 324 -12.61 -11.18 -2.09
CA SER A 324 -13.31 -12.10 -1.18
C SER A 324 -14.81 -12.17 -1.44
N TYR A 325 -15.43 -11.07 -1.81
CA TYR A 325 -16.87 -10.98 -2.02
C TYR A 325 -17.15 -10.38 -3.39
N LEU A 326 -18.23 -10.82 -4.03
CA LEU A 326 -18.63 -10.25 -5.31
C LEU A 326 -19.10 -8.80 -5.10
N TRP A 327 -18.42 -7.88 -5.77
CA TRP A 327 -18.80 -6.47 -5.88
C TRP A 327 -19.41 -6.22 -7.25
N HIS A 328 -20.52 -5.50 -7.31
CA HIS A 328 -21.15 -5.13 -8.56
C HIS A 328 -21.92 -3.82 -8.45
N ASP A 329 -21.75 -2.92 -9.41
CA ASP A 329 -22.47 -1.64 -9.50
C ASP A 329 -22.39 -0.80 -8.22
N GLY A 330 -21.23 -0.83 -7.56
CA GLY A 330 -20.95 -0.02 -6.36
C GLY A 330 -21.47 -0.61 -5.05
N GLU A 331 -21.95 -1.84 -5.04
CA GLU A 331 -22.45 -2.53 -3.85
C GLU A 331 -21.97 -3.98 -3.75
N TRP A 332 -21.97 -4.54 -2.54
CA TRP A 332 -21.72 -5.97 -2.34
C TRP A 332 -22.94 -6.79 -2.77
N VAL A 333 -22.73 -7.83 -3.59
CA VAL A 333 -23.80 -8.75 -3.97
C VAL A 333 -24.16 -9.64 -2.78
N ARG A 334 -25.46 -9.67 -2.45
CA ARG A 334 -26.01 -10.44 -1.33
C ARG A 334 -26.86 -11.59 -1.81
N MET A 335 -26.80 -12.71 -1.10
CA MET A 335 -27.70 -13.85 -1.27
C MET A 335 -29.09 -13.55 -0.67
N ALA A 336 -30.07 -14.43 -0.91
CA ALA A 336 -31.45 -14.25 -0.43
C ALA A 336 -31.57 -14.16 1.10
N ASP A 337 -30.59 -14.67 1.85
CA ASP A 337 -30.51 -14.61 3.32
C ASP A 337 -29.76 -13.36 3.84
N GLY A 338 -29.31 -12.47 2.95
CA GLY A 338 -28.59 -11.24 3.28
C GLY A 338 -27.07 -11.39 3.43
N GLN A 339 -26.53 -12.62 3.36
CA GLN A 339 -25.09 -12.87 3.42
C GLN A 339 -24.39 -12.36 2.15
N LEU A 340 -23.14 -11.90 2.29
CA LEU A 340 -22.32 -11.52 1.14
C LEU A 340 -21.99 -12.75 0.30
N LEU A 341 -22.06 -12.63 -1.03
CA LEU A 341 -21.68 -13.72 -1.93
C LEU A 341 -20.15 -13.90 -1.91
N SER A 342 -19.70 -14.90 -1.15
CA SER A 342 -18.30 -15.29 -1.02
C SER A 342 -17.74 -15.88 -2.32
N LEU A 343 -16.54 -15.45 -2.69
CA LEU A 343 -15.77 -15.92 -3.84
C LEU A 343 -14.62 -16.84 -3.38
N PRO A 344 -14.00 -17.64 -4.28
CA PRO A 344 -12.95 -18.58 -3.90
C PRO A 344 -11.76 -17.96 -3.14
N PHE A 345 -11.50 -16.67 -3.35
CA PHE A 345 -10.44 -15.96 -2.64
C PHE A 345 -10.73 -15.79 -1.14
N ASP A 346 -11.99 -15.68 -0.73
CA ASP A 346 -12.37 -15.62 0.69
C ASP A 346 -12.02 -16.94 1.42
N TRP A 347 -12.19 -18.09 0.77
CA TRP A 347 -11.80 -19.38 1.34
C TRP A 347 -10.29 -19.48 1.53
N LEU A 348 -9.52 -18.97 0.56
CA LEU A 348 -8.07 -18.89 0.68
C LEU A 348 -7.66 -18.00 1.85
N ARG A 349 -8.31 -16.85 1.99
CA ARG A 349 -8.08 -15.92 3.10
C ARG A 349 -8.40 -16.55 4.46
N GLN A 350 -9.50 -17.29 4.57
CA GLN A 350 -9.86 -18.00 5.79
C GLN A 350 -8.85 -19.11 6.13
N ALA A 351 -8.31 -19.80 5.12
CA ALA A 351 -7.30 -20.83 5.31
C ALA A 351 -5.92 -20.25 5.69
N LEU A 352 -5.60 -19.03 5.24
CA LEU A 352 -4.31 -18.37 5.41
C LEU A 352 -4.50 -16.92 5.91
N PRO A 353 -5.02 -16.73 7.14
CA PRO A 353 -5.42 -15.41 7.64
C PRO A 353 -4.26 -14.42 7.78
N GLN A 354 -3.01 -14.90 7.83
CA GLN A 354 -1.83 -14.04 7.88
C GLN A 354 -1.48 -13.39 6.53
N ILE A 355 -2.08 -13.83 5.42
CA ILE A 355 -1.84 -13.24 4.12
C ILE A 355 -2.77 -12.02 3.98
N ALA A 356 -2.31 -10.87 4.48
CA ALA A 356 -2.97 -9.59 4.30
C ALA A 356 -2.87 -9.12 2.84
N ILE A 357 -3.74 -9.68 1.99
CA ILE A 357 -3.93 -9.25 0.60
C ILE A 357 -4.99 -8.17 0.60
N THR A 358 -4.56 -6.93 0.43
CA THR A 358 -5.45 -5.78 0.39
C THR A 358 -5.90 -5.49 -1.04
N HIS A 359 -5.07 -5.77 -2.05
CA HIS A 359 -5.36 -5.48 -3.47
C HIS A 359 -5.59 -6.75 -4.29
N PRO A 360 -6.78 -7.36 -4.28
CA PRO A 360 -7.04 -8.64 -4.94
C PRO A 360 -6.92 -8.55 -6.46
N LEU A 361 -7.20 -7.39 -7.09
CA LEU A 361 -7.07 -7.21 -8.55
C LEU A 361 -5.70 -7.63 -9.09
N ARG A 362 -4.63 -7.49 -8.28
CA ARG A 362 -3.27 -7.91 -8.61
C ARG A 362 -3.17 -9.42 -8.90
N LEU A 363 -4.08 -10.25 -8.37
CA LEU A 363 -4.14 -11.69 -8.64
C LEU A 363 -4.65 -12.04 -10.05
N SER A 364 -5.25 -11.07 -10.76
CA SER A 364 -5.71 -11.23 -12.15
C SER A 364 -4.57 -11.20 -13.18
N ILE A 365 -3.37 -10.75 -12.81
CA ILE A 365 -2.27 -10.51 -13.74
C ILE A 365 -1.78 -11.78 -14.45
N CYS A 366 -1.90 -12.94 -13.80
CA CYS A 366 -1.62 -14.23 -14.40
C CYS A 366 -2.56 -14.53 -15.57
N ALA A 367 -3.85 -14.21 -15.41
CA ALA A 367 -4.81 -14.30 -16.50
C ALA A 367 -4.44 -13.38 -17.66
N GLN A 368 -4.07 -12.12 -17.36
CA GLN A 368 -3.67 -11.16 -18.39
C GLN A 368 -2.48 -11.66 -19.22
N ALA A 369 -1.47 -12.25 -18.57
CA ALA A 369 -0.33 -12.87 -19.26
C ALA A 369 -0.76 -14.02 -20.18
N LEU A 370 -1.64 -14.90 -19.71
CA LEU A 370 -2.16 -16.03 -20.50
C LEU A 370 -3.04 -15.57 -21.66
N PHE A 371 -3.94 -14.61 -21.46
CA PHE A 371 -4.76 -14.03 -22.53
C PHE A 371 -3.91 -13.31 -23.58
N CYS A 372 -2.86 -12.58 -23.20
CA CYS A 372 -1.93 -12.00 -24.18
C CYS A 372 -1.22 -13.08 -25.01
N ALA A 373 -0.80 -14.20 -24.39
CA ALA A 373 -0.23 -15.33 -25.11
C ALA A 373 -1.26 -16.00 -26.04
N PHE A 374 -2.52 -16.18 -25.60
CA PHE A 374 -3.60 -16.72 -26.43
C PHE A 374 -3.93 -15.80 -27.60
N ALA A 375 -3.93 -14.49 -27.40
CA ALA A 375 -4.10 -13.52 -28.48
C ALA A 375 -3.00 -13.65 -29.54
N GLY A 376 -1.74 -13.85 -29.13
CA GLY A 376 -0.66 -14.21 -30.04
C GLY A 376 -0.93 -15.50 -30.82
N LEU A 377 -1.46 -16.55 -30.17
CA LEU A 377 -1.86 -17.77 -30.87
C LEU A 377 -3.05 -17.55 -31.83
N GLY A 378 -3.96 -16.64 -31.51
CA GLY A 378 -5.06 -16.21 -32.38
C GLY A 378 -4.52 -15.51 -33.63
N ALA A 379 -3.60 -14.56 -33.44
CA ALA A 379 -2.90 -13.88 -34.53
C ALA A 379 -2.15 -14.88 -35.43
N TYR A 380 -1.46 -15.87 -34.84
CA TYR A 380 -0.81 -16.95 -35.60
C TYR A 380 -1.78 -17.68 -36.55
N LYS A 381 -2.99 -18.00 -36.07
CA LYS A 381 -4.02 -18.64 -36.89
C LYS A 381 -4.50 -17.74 -38.01
N ILE A 382 -4.79 -16.46 -37.71
CA ILE A 382 -5.21 -15.48 -38.73
C ILE A 382 -4.13 -15.34 -39.81
N LEU A 383 -2.87 -15.16 -39.42
CA LEU A 383 -1.75 -14.98 -40.36
C LEU A 383 -1.52 -16.21 -41.25
N ARG A 384 -1.84 -17.42 -40.75
CA ARG A 384 -1.78 -18.63 -41.57
C ARG A 384 -2.87 -18.66 -42.64
N TYR A 385 -4.05 -18.11 -42.37
CA TYR A 385 -5.15 -18.02 -43.34
C TYR A 385 -5.01 -16.79 -44.25
N THR A 386 -4.43 -15.71 -43.75
CA THR A 386 -4.26 -14.42 -44.45
C THR A 386 -2.81 -13.93 -44.29
N PRO A 387 -1.86 -14.42 -45.09
CA PRO A 387 -0.43 -14.12 -44.95
C PRO A 387 -0.05 -12.75 -45.53
N HIS A 388 -0.85 -11.71 -45.28
CA HIS A 388 -0.63 -10.37 -45.78
C HIS A 388 0.21 -9.53 -44.78
N PRO A 389 1.24 -8.79 -45.22
CA PRO A 389 2.14 -8.05 -44.33
C PRO A 389 1.45 -6.94 -43.51
N LEU A 390 0.27 -6.47 -43.94
CA LEU A 390 -0.52 -5.50 -43.16
C LEU A 390 -1.28 -6.10 -41.98
N VAL A 391 -1.55 -7.41 -41.97
CA VAL A 391 -2.36 -8.03 -40.90
C VAL A 391 -1.70 -7.89 -39.51
N PRO A 392 -0.39 -8.16 -39.32
CA PRO A 392 0.27 -7.87 -38.05
C PRO A 392 0.18 -6.40 -37.64
N ILE A 393 0.31 -5.47 -38.60
CA ILE A 393 0.24 -4.03 -38.35
C ILE A 393 -1.14 -3.64 -37.83
N ILE A 394 -2.21 -4.13 -38.46
CA ILE A 394 -3.59 -3.88 -38.04
C ILE A 394 -3.84 -4.43 -36.64
N ILE A 395 -3.43 -5.68 -36.37
CA ILE A 395 -3.60 -6.31 -35.06
C ILE A 395 -2.86 -5.51 -33.97
N THR A 396 -1.59 -5.19 -34.20
CA THR A 396 -0.78 -4.41 -33.25
C THR A 396 -1.35 -3.01 -33.05
N SER A 397 -1.81 -2.35 -34.12
CA SER A 397 -2.40 -1.01 -34.03
C SER A 397 -3.71 -1.02 -33.23
N ALA A 398 -4.56 -2.04 -33.40
CA ALA A 398 -5.77 -2.19 -32.60
C ALA A 398 -5.46 -2.37 -31.12
N ILE A 399 -4.53 -3.28 -30.78
CA ILE A 399 -4.10 -3.52 -29.40
C ILE A 399 -3.53 -2.26 -28.76
N LEU A 400 -2.62 -1.56 -29.45
CA LEU A 400 -2.02 -0.32 -28.93
C LEU A 400 -3.04 0.81 -28.82
N SER A 401 -3.97 0.94 -29.75
CA SER A 401 -4.99 2.00 -29.69
C SER A 401 -5.89 1.83 -28.47
N GLU A 402 -6.33 0.60 -28.18
CA GLU A 402 -7.08 0.32 -26.96
C GLU A 402 -6.26 0.58 -25.70
N THR A 403 -4.98 0.20 -25.69
CA THR A 403 -4.10 0.50 -24.55
C THR A 403 -3.93 2.00 -24.33
N LEU A 404 -3.60 2.76 -25.37
CA LEU A 404 -3.17 4.16 -25.23
C LEU A 404 -4.35 5.12 -25.03
N PHE A 405 -5.51 4.80 -25.60
CA PHE A 405 -6.67 5.70 -25.63
C PHE A 405 -7.89 5.18 -24.89
N ALA A 406 -7.96 3.87 -24.63
CA ALA A 406 -9.11 3.24 -23.97
C ALA A 406 -8.73 2.60 -22.60
N SER A 407 -7.52 2.86 -22.10
CA SER A 407 -7.12 2.58 -20.72
C SER A 407 -7.48 3.75 -19.80
N ALA A 408 -7.70 3.47 -18.52
CA ALA A 408 -7.91 4.51 -17.50
C ALA A 408 -6.66 5.40 -17.34
N ALA A 409 -5.47 4.81 -17.51
CA ALA A 409 -4.23 5.55 -17.66
C ALA A 409 -4.02 5.92 -19.13
N GLN A 410 -4.26 7.18 -19.46
CA GLN A 410 -4.04 7.72 -20.81
C GLN A 410 -2.56 7.99 -21.03
N TRP A 411 -2.09 7.75 -22.26
CA TRP A 411 -0.74 8.13 -22.68
C TRP A 411 -0.73 9.58 -23.22
N PRO A 412 0.32 10.40 -22.96
CA PRO A 412 1.51 10.09 -22.16
C PRO A 412 1.18 9.93 -20.67
N LEU A 413 1.89 9.00 -20.03
CA LEU A 413 1.70 8.72 -18.60
C LEU A 413 2.09 9.93 -17.76
N GLN A 414 1.50 10.05 -16.57
CA GLN A 414 1.86 11.11 -15.63
C GLN A 414 3.33 11.03 -15.22
N THR A 415 3.91 12.19 -14.98
CA THR A 415 5.30 12.32 -14.58
C THR A 415 5.45 13.35 -13.47
N SER A 416 6.49 13.19 -12.66
CA SER A 416 6.83 14.08 -11.55
C SER A 416 8.18 14.74 -11.79
N THR A 417 8.38 15.97 -11.31
CA THR A 417 9.68 16.63 -11.40
C THR A 417 10.66 16.02 -10.39
N ALA A 418 11.84 15.62 -10.84
CA ALA A 418 12.93 15.17 -9.98
C ALA A 418 13.75 16.35 -9.42
N GLN A 419 13.48 17.58 -9.87
CA GLN A 419 14.23 18.76 -9.43
C GLN A 419 13.95 19.09 -7.96
N ILE A 420 15.03 19.29 -7.21
CA ILE A 420 14.99 19.63 -5.79
C ILE A 420 15.51 21.06 -5.63
N SER A 421 14.79 21.86 -4.84
CA SER A 421 15.16 23.24 -4.58
C SER A 421 16.48 23.38 -3.82
N SER A 422 17.24 24.42 -4.10
CA SER A 422 18.47 24.75 -3.37
C SER A 422 18.23 25.21 -1.92
N VAL A 423 16.98 25.44 -1.50
CA VAL A 423 16.65 25.74 -0.08
C VAL A 423 17.22 24.67 0.85
N TYR A 424 17.22 23.41 0.41
CA TYR A 424 17.70 22.28 1.18
C TYR A 424 19.22 22.28 1.38
N ASP A 425 19.98 23.13 0.66
CA ASP A 425 21.41 23.32 0.88
C ASP A 425 21.71 24.03 2.23
N HIS A 426 20.69 24.61 2.87
CA HIS A 426 20.77 25.20 4.20
C HIS A 426 20.57 24.20 5.36
N ALA A 427 20.29 22.93 5.07
CA ALA A 427 20.12 21.92 6.10
C ALA A 427 21.47 21.62 6.79
N ASP A 428 21.49 21.67 8.12
CA ASP A 428 22.63 21.26 8.94
C ASP A 428 22.53 19.78 9.33
N SER A 429 23.20 19.33 10.40
CA SER A 429 23.15 17.94 10.86
C SER A 429 21.81 17.49 11.48
N ARG A 430 20.91 18.41 11.84
CA ARG A 430 19.62 18.13 12.47
C ARG A 430 18.55 17.78 11.42
N SER A 431 17.33 17.47 11.87
CA SER A 431 16.22 17.11 10.98
C SER A 431 15.71 18.29 10.16
N VAL A 432 15.01 17.97 9.07
CA VAL A 432 14.28 18.95 8.24
C VAL A 432 12.77 18.77 8.45
N LEU A 433 12.07 19.88 8.67
CA LEU A 433 10.62 19.92 8.85
C LEU A 433 9.96 20.61 7.64
N ASP A 434 9.40 19.82 6.74
CA ASP A 434 8.67 20.31 5.57
C ASP A 434 7.17 20.44 5.86
N LEU A 435 6.58 21.60 5.58
CA LEU A 435 5.18 21.91 5.90
C LEU A 435 4.41 22.40 4.66
N PRO A 436 3.12 22.08 4.51
CA PRO A 436 2.24 21.35 5.45
C PRO A 436 2.54 19.84 5.51
N ALA A 437 2.08 19.16 6.56
CA ALA A 437 2.29 17.70 6.70
C ALA A 437 1.26 16.87 5.90
N GLU A 438 0.12 17.45 5.54
CA GLU A 438 -0.98 16.80 4.84
C GLU A 438 -1.70 17.79 3.92
N VAL A 439 -2.08 17.34 2.72
CA VAL A 439 -2.74 18.15 1.69
C VAL A 439 -3.89 17.35 1.08
N GLY A 440 -5.07 17.50 1.69
CA GLY A 440 -6.24 16.70 1.34
C GLY A 440 -5.96 15.21 1.52
N THR A 441 -6.53 14.37 0.65
CA THR A 441 -6.32 12.91 0.68
C THR A 441 -5.24 12.44 -0.30
N SER A 442 -4.57 13.38 -0.97
CA SER A 442 -3.49 13.09 -1.91
C SER A 442 -2.16 12.86 -1.20
N MET A 443 -1.21 12.23 -1.90
CA MET A 443 0.14 11.96 -1.41
C MET A 443 1.17 12.97 -1.91
N LYS A 444 0.74 14.19 -2.25
CA LYS A 444 1.63 15.26 -2.73
C LYS A 444 2.78 15.58 -1.77
N THR A 445 2.51 15.50 -0.48
CA THR A 445 3.46 15.73 0.61
C THR A 445 4.54 14.64 0.68
N SER A 446 4.31 13.45 0.12
CA SER A 446 5.34 12.39 0.06
C SER A 446 6.59 12.80 -0.73
N ARG A 447 6.54 13.89 -1.51
CA ARG A 447 7.72 14.48 -2.16
C ARG A 447 8.84 14.87 -1.19
N TYR A 448 8.55 15.05 0.09
CA TYR A 448 9.57 15.33 1.11
C TYR A 448 10.59 14.18 1.22
N PHE A 449 10.15 12.94 0.99
CA PHE A 449 11.09 11.81 0.85
C PHE A 449 12.04 12.02 -0.32
N TRP A 450 11.55 12.47 -1.47
CA TRP A 450 12.43 12.77 -2.60
C TRP A 450 13.42 13.90 -2.28
N PHE A 451 12.98 14.94 -1.57
CA PHE A 451 13.85 16.04 -1.15
C PHE A 451 14.96 15.59 -0.19
N GLN A 452 14.72 14.56 0.62
CA GLN A 452 15.74 13.92 1.45
C GLN A 452 16.94 13.38 0.66
N THR A 453 16.76 13.02 -0.61
CA THR A 453 17.90 12.61 -1.47
C THR A 453 18.91 13.73 -1.71
N ARG A 454 18.53 15.00 -1.47
CA ARG A 454 19.40 16.17 -1.58
C ARG A 454 20.05 16.55 -0.26
N HIS A 455 19.27 16.66 0.81
CA HIS A 455 19.79 17.12 2.11
C HIS A 455 20.32 16.00 3.00
N GLU A 456 19.93 14.75 2.75
CA GLU A 456 20.40 13.55 3.46
C GLU A 456 20.21 13.63 4.99
N ARG A 457 19.20 14.39 5.43
CA ARG A 457 18.87 14.58 6.85
C ARG A 457 17.59 13.89 7.26
N PRO A 458 17.43 13.53 8.54
CA PRO A 458 16.19 12.95 9.02
C PRO A 458 14.96 13.83 8.78
N ILE A 459 13.83 13.20 8.50
CA ILE A 459 12.51 13.85 8.42
C ILE A 459 11.56 13.23 9.45
N PRO A 460 10.59 13.96 9.99
CA PRO A 460 9.72 13.46 11.06
C PRO A 460 8.62 12.52 10.58
N TYR A 461 8.50 12.28 9.27
CA TYR A 461 7.43 11.51 8.66
C TYR A 461 7.84 10.05 8.43
N THR A 462 6.87 9.15 8.39
CA THR A 462 7.03 7.81 7.78
C THR A 462 6.51 7.82 6.34
N PRO A 463 6.77 6.76 5.53
CA PRO A 463 6.20 6.67 4.20
C PRO A 463 4.69 6.94 4.25
N ASP A 464 4.21 7.62 3.21
CA ASP A 464 2.89 8.25 3.12
C ASP A 464 2.80 9.45 4.07
N VAL A 465 3.48 10.54 3.68
CA VAL A 465 3.58 11.76 4.49
C VAL A 465 2.18 12.34 4.73
N ARG A 466 1.73 12.26 5.97
CA ARG A 466 0.44 12.75 6.46
C ARG A 466 0.62 13.16 7.91
N LEU A 467 -0.35 13.89 8.47
CA LEU A 467 -0.29 14.30 9.87
C LEU A 467 -0.21 13.08 10.80
N GLY A 468 -0.94 12.01 10.48
CA GLY A 468 -0.92 10.75 11.24
C GLY A 468 0.36 9.92 11.10
N SER A 469 1.22 10.22 10.13
CA SER A 469 2.48 9.51 9.90
C SER A 469 3.70 10.20 10.53
N ALA A 470 3.50 11.38 11.14
CA ALA A 470 4.54 12.09 11.88
C ALA A 470 4.91 11.36 13.20
N LYS A 471 6.22 11.31 13.51
CA LYS A 471 6.79 10.61 14.67
C LYS A 471 7.39 11.54 15.73
N ASP A 472 7.19 12.85 15.58
CA ASP A 472 7.49 13.85 16.61
C ASP A 472 6.20 14.37 17.27
N PRO A 473 5.65 13.66 18.27
CA PRO A 473 4.41 14.06 18.91
C PRO A 473 4.53 15.40 19.65
N LYS A 474 5.73 15.78 20.14
CA LYS A 474 5.95 17.06 20.84
C LYS A 474 5.67 18.23 19.90
N THR A 475 6.21 18.15 18.67
CA THR A 475 5.96 19.16 17.63
C THR A 475 4.53 19.09 17.10
N PHE A 476 4.09 17.92 16.64
CA PHE A 476 2.83 17.82 15.90
C PHE A 476 1.58 17.95 16.78
N THR A 477 1.63 17.66 18.09
CA THR A 477 0.50 17.96 18.99
C THR A 477 0.12 19.44 19.00
N ASN A 478 1.08 20.33 18.69
CA ASN A 478 0.83 21.77 18.61
C ASN A 478 0.27 22.23 17.26
N PHE A 479 0.38 21.40 16.22
CA PHE A 479 -0.19 21.66 14.91
C PHE A 479 -1.48 20.87 14.66
N ILE A 480 -1.78 19.86 15.47
CA ILE A 480 -3.02 19.10 15.40
C ILE A 480 -4.20 19.96 15.89
N GLY A 481 -5.21 20.04 15.05
CA GLY A 481 -6.47 20.70 15.32
C GLY A 481 -7.32 20.01 16.37
N SER A 482 -8.36 20.69 16.83
CA SER A 482 -9.23 20.17 17.90
C SER A 482 -9.99 18.88 17.54
N ASP A 483 -10.04 18.53 16.25
CA ASP A 483 -10.64 17.30 15.72
C ASP A 483 -9.68 16.10 15.71
N GLY A 484 -8.38 16.34 15.88
CA GLY A 484 -7.32 15.33 15.85
C GLY A 484 -6.86 14.92 14.45
N PHE A 485 -7.33 15.59 13.40
CA PHE A 485 -7.06 15.22 12.01
C PHE A 485 -6.69 16.41 11.12
N SER A 486 -7.22 17.59 11.43
CA SER A 486 -6.88 18.81 10.69
C SER A 486 -5.58 19.41 11.20
N GLU A 487 -4.85 20.07 10.31
CA GLU A 487 -3.75 20.95 10.70
C GLU A 487 -4.30 22.32 11.11
N GLU A 488 -4.13 22.66 12.38
CA GLU A 488 -4.38 23.99 12.95
C GLU A 488 -3.10 24.50 13.64
N PRO A 489 -2.15 25.07 12.87
CA PRO A 489 -0.87 25.52 13.42
C PRO A 489 -1.06 26.55 14.53
N ARG A 490 -0.44 26.32 15.69
CA ARG A 490 -0.42 27.24 16.84
C ARG A 490 0.98 27.79 17.05
N VAL A 491 1.05 28.99 17.64
CA VAL A 491 2.34 29.62 17.97
C VAL A 491 3.10 28.76 18.98
N PRO A 492 4.28 28.22 18.64
CA PRO A 492 5.05 27.43 19.59
C PRO A 492 5.62 28.33 20.70
N LYS A 493 5.68 27.81 21.93
CA LYS A 493 6.10 28.58 23.12
C LYS A 493 7.00 27.76 24.04
N GLY A 494 7.89 28.44 24.76
CA GLY A 494 8.72 27.86 25.82
C GLY A 494 9.48 26.62 25.36
N MET A 495 9.32 25.51 26.09
CA MET A 495 10.00 24.24 25.85
C MET A 495 9.80 23.67 24.45
N LEU A 496 8.69 24.00 23.77
CA LEU A 496 8.46 23.54 22.41
C LEU A 496 9.37 24.23 21.39
N VAL A 497 9.64 25.53 21.56
CA VAL A 497 10.56 26.28 20.69
C VAL A 497 11.95 25.66 20.82
N GLU A 498 12.36 25.34 22.04
CA GLU A 498 13.64 24.71 22.33
C GLU A 498 13.71 23.29 21.77
N HIS A 499 12.66 22.47 21.95
CA HIS A 499 12.55 21.14 21.32
C HIS A 499 12.68 21.22 19.80
N MET A 500 11.99 22.16 19.16
CA MET A 500 12.06 22.33 17.71
C MET A 500 13.45 22.79 17.26
N LYS A 501 14.11 23.69 18.01
CA LYS A 501 15.52 24.07 17.75
C LYS A 501 16.48 22.91 17.99
N GLN A 502 16.24 22.03 18.95
CA GLN A 502 17.11 20.86 19.16
C GLN A 502 16.92 19.81 18.06
N THR A 503 15.69 19.62 17.61
CA THR A 503 15.33 18.56 16.66
C THR A 503 15.56 18.96 15.21
N TYR A 504 15.23 20.20 14.84
CA TYR A 504 15.22 20.66 13.45
C TYR A 504 16.26 21.77 13.23
N GLY A 505 17.00 21.65 12.14
CA GLY A 505 17.90 22.72 11.66
C GLY A 505 17.25 23.63 10.62
N LEU A 506 16.27 23.08 9.89
CA LEU A 506 15.60 23.76 8.80
C LEU A 506 14.09 23.47 8.85
N ILE A 507 13.28 24.53 8.81
CA ILE A 507 11.84 24.42 8.54
C ILE A 507 11.60 24.98 7.16
N VAL A 508 10.97 24.20 6.27
CA VAL A 508 10.60 24.62 4.92
C VAL A 508 9.08 24.61 4.80
N LEU A 509 8.53 25.69 4.27
CA LEU A 509 7.11 25.85 4.01
C LEU A 509 6.87 25.90 2.50
N HIS A 510 5.82 25.19 2.07
CA HIS A 510 5.46 24.95 0.68
C HIS A 510 4.09 25.57 0.32
N PRO A 511 4.02 26.89 0.04
CA PRO A 511 2.78 27.57 -0.33
C PRO A 511 2.08 27.01 -1.57
N GLU A 512 2.81 26.35 -2.47
CA GLU A 512 2.27 25.73 -3.68
C GLU A 512 1.44 24.47 -3.41
N LEU A 513 1.57 23.87 -2.23
CA LEU A 513 0.76 22.72 -1.83
C LEU A 513 -0.59 23.15 -1.25
N ASP A 514 -0.57 24.08 -0.30
CA ASP A 514 -1.74 24.68 0.32
C ASP A 514 -1.38 26.09 0.81
N PHE A 515 -1.83 27.09 0.07
CA PHE A 515 -1.52 28.50 0.33
C PHE A 515 -2.15 29.01 1.62
N ASP A 516 -3.38 28.60 1.92
CA ASP A 516 -4.12 29.09 3.10
C ASP A 516 -3.58 28.47 4.38
N LEU A 517 -3.25 27.17 4.35
CA LEU A 517 -2.57 26.51 5.46
C LEU A 517 -1.16 27.07 5.65
N SER A 518 -0.45 27.37 4.58
CA SER A 518 0.87 28.01 4.65
C SER A 518 0.82 29.39 5.32
N LYS A 519 -0.21 30.21 5.06
CA LYS A 519 -0.41 31.46 5.80
C LYS A 519 -0.61 31.25 7.30
N LYS A 520 -1.31 30.18 7.69
CA LYS A 520 -1.49 29.84 9.12
C LYS A 520 -0.15 29.46 9.74
N TYR A 521 0.65 28.64 9.08
CA TYR A 521 2.01 28.30 9.52
C TYR A 521 2.89 29.54 9.64
N LEU A 522 2.89 30.42 8.63
CA LEU A 522 3.65 31.66 8.66
C LEU A 522 3.28 32.51 9.89
N LYS A 523 1.97 32.67 10.16
CA LYS A 523 1.48 33.39 11.34
C LYS A 523 1.86 32.71 12.66
N ALA A 524 1.90 31.38 12.69
CA ALA A 524 2.23 30.60 13.88
C ALA A 524 3.73 30.60 14.19
N LEU A 525 4.59 30.44 13.17
CA LEU A 525 6.03 30.24 13.32
C LEU A 525 6.82 31.54 13.45
N THR A 526 6.40 32.62 12.77
CA THR A 526 7.12 33.91 12.77
C THR A 526 7.36 34.47 14.18
N PRO A 527 6.37 34.47 15.11
CA PRO A 527 6.61 34.98 16.46
C PRO A 527 7.65 34.17 17.27
N ALA A 528 7.86 32.89 16.92
CA ALA A 528 8.75 31.99 17.66
C ALA A 528 10.17 31.94 17.06
N PHE A 529 10.28 32.04 15.73
CA PHE A 529 11.54 31.83 15.00
C PHE A 529 12.02 33.05 14.21
N GLY A 530 11.31 34.18 14.31
CA GLY A 530 11.63 35.40 13.57
C GLY A 530 11.06 35.42 12.15
N ALA A 531 11.41 36.47 11.40
CA ALA A 531 11.00 36.62 10.00
C ALA A 531 11.61 35.49 9.15
N PRO A 532 10.81 34.82 8.30
CA PRO A 532 11.36 33.81 7.40
C PRO A 532 12.19 34.42 6.29
N GLN A 533 12.93 33.56 5.61
CA GLN A 533 13.55 33.85 4.32
C GLN A 533 12.66 33.32 3.19
N GLU A 534 12.67 33.99 2.04
CA GLU A 534 11.91 33.59 0.85
C GLU A 534 12.88 33.16 -0.26
N HIS A 535 12.61 32.01 -0.87
CA HIS A 535 13.35 31.51 -2.01
C HIS A 535 12.70 31.91 -3.33
N LYS A 536 13.49 31.89 -4.42
CA LYS A 536 13.06 32.35 -5.76
C LYS A 536 11.85 31.61 -6.32
N ASN A 537 11.57 30.39 -5.86
CA ASN A 537 10.42 29.59 -6.28
C ASN A 537 9.17 29.77 -5.38
N GLY A 538 9.20 30.74 -4.47
CA GLY A 538 8.07 31.05 -3.56
C GLY A 538 8.04 30.20 -2.30
N MET A 539 8.99 29.29 -2.09
CA MET A 539 9.13 28.59 -0.81
C MET A 539 9.65 29.53 0.27
N VAL A 540 9.20 29.29 1.49
CA VAL A 540 9.51 30.12 2.66
C VAL A 540 10.20 29.22 3.69
N TYR A 541 11.26 29.68 4.33
CA TYR A 541 12.01 28.83 5.25
C TYR A 541 12.60 29.57 6.46
N TRP A 542 12.91 28.81 7.50
CA TRP A 542 13.63 29.25 8.70
C TRP A 542 14.83 28.35 8.91
N ILE A 543 16.01 28.96 9.08
CA ILE A 543 17.20 28.29 9.59
C ILE A 543 17.17 28.47 11.10
N LEU A 544 17.06 27.36 11.85
CA LEU A 544 16.96 27.42 13.31
C LEU A 544 18.37 27.44 13.91
N GLU A 545 18.65 28.37 14.80
CA GLU A 545 19.88 28.32 15.59
C GLU A 545 19.84 27.11 16.54
N GLU A 546 20.99 26.46 16.73
CA GLU A 546 21.11 25.36 17.69
C GLU A 546 20.79 25.86 19.10
N SER A 547 19.93 25.13 19.83
CA SER A 547 19.61 25.50 21.21
C SER A 547 20.86 25.36 22.09
N GLN A 548 21.15 26.38 22.89
CA GLN A 548 22.22 26.32 23.89
C GLN A 548 21.79 25.57 25.16
N LEU A 549 20.50 25.24 25.29
CA LEU A 549 20.01 24.47 26.42
C LEU A 549 20.40 22.99 26.23
N PRO A 550 20.76 22.29 27.32
CA PRO A 550 21.04 20.86 27.24
C PRO A 550 19.85 20.14 26.61
N PRO A 551 20.09 19.00 25.91
CA PRO A 551 19.03 18.18 25.37
C PRO A 551 17.99 17.94 26.45
N LEU A 552 16.72 18.21 26.12
CA LEU A 552 15.63 17.88 27.02
C LEU A 552 15.72 16.40 27.35
N GLU A 553 16.05 16.06 28.60
CA GLU A 553 15.92 14.69 29.07
C GLU A 553 14.49 14.25 28.72
N ASP A 554 14.37 13.18 27.94
CA ASP A 554 13.08 12.66 27.54
C ASP A 554 12.31 12.25 28.80
N GLU A 555 11.46 13.14 29.31
CA GLU A 555 10.56 12.85 30.44
C GLU A 555 9.67 11.63 30.16
N THR A 556 9.64 11.14 28.92
CA THR A 556 8.97 9.92 28.49
C THR A 556 9.67 8.61 28.86
N THR A 557 10.95 8.58 29.26
CA THR A 557 11.60 7.33 29.68
C THR A 557 11.40 6.97 31.16
N SER A 558 11.00 7.89 32.03
CA SER A 558 10.65 7.52 33.41
C SER A 558 9.92 8.60 34.20
N THR A 559 8.65 8.87 33.89
CA THR A 559 7.69 8.77 35.00
C THR A 559 7.49 7.29 35.31
N SER A 560 8.54 6.65 35.86
CA SER A 560 8.31 5.68 36.90
C SER A 560 7.57 6.47 37.96
N LEU A 561 6.23 6.38 37.92
CA LEU A 561 5.37 6.73 39.03
C LEU A 561 6.15 6.41 40.28
N SER A 562 6.45 7.45 41.06
CA SER A 562 6.99 7.31 42.40
C SER A 562 6.31 6.09 43.00
N LYS A 563 7.13 5.10 43.40
CA LYS A 563 6.68 3.96 44.20
C LYS A 563 6.11 4.52 45.51
N GLU A 564 4.92 5.09 45.46
CA GLU A 564 4.02 5.01 46.58
C GLU A 564 3.79 3.53 46.79
N GLU A 565 4.05 3.08 48.01
CA GLU A 565 3.85 1.70 48.41
C GLU A 565 2.48 1.22 47.92
N PRO A 566 2.40 0.04 47.30
CA PRO A 566 1.16 -0.44 46.73
C PRO A 566 0.18 -0.69 47.87
N THR A 567 -0.80 0.20 48.02
CA THR A 567 -2.10 -0.25 48.55
C THR A 567 -2.57 -1.32 47.57
N SER A 568 -2.61 -2.57 48.03
CA SER A 568 -2.79 -3.80 47.24
C SER A 568 -4.18 -3.96 46.60
N GLY A 569 -4.88 -2.86 46.31
CA GLY A 569 -6.17 -2.83 45.67
C GLY A 569 -6.09 -2.69 44.14
N ILE A 570 -7.00 -3.35 43.44
CA ILE A 570 -7.22 -3.28 41.98
C ILE A 570 -7.29 -1.83 41.46
N CYS A 571 -7.77 -0.90 42.27
CA CYS A 571 -7.91 0.51 41.93
C CYS A 571 -6.59 1.31 41.91
N SER A 572 -5.53 0.79 42.51
CA SER A 572 -4.19 1.42 42.46
C SER A 572 -3.50 1.19 41.11
N ASN A 573 -3.86 0.12 40.40
CA ASN A 573 -3.28 -0.21 39.10
C ASN A 573 -4.29 -0.91 38.17
N PRO A 574 -5.25 -0.15 37.60
CA PRO A 574 -6.24 -0.70 36.67
C PRO A 574 -5.59 -1.40 35.47
N SER A 575 -4.42 -0.94 35.00
CA SER A 575 -3.72 -1.51 33.84
C SER A 575 -3.47 -3.02 33.99
N LYS A 576 -3.01 -3.48 35.17
CA LYS A 576 -2.77 -4.91 35.42
C LYS A 576 -4.04 -5.75 35.30
N THR A 577 -5.18 -5.19 35.71
CA THR A 577 -6.48 -5.87 35.62
C THR A 577 -7.01 -5.86 34.19
N PHE A 578 -6.78 -4.80 33.43
CA PHE A 578 -7.02 -4.76 31.98
C PHE A 578 -6.18 -5.82 31.24
N ASP A 579 -4.90 -5.97 31.58
CA ASP A 579 -4.03 -7.03 31.04
C ASP A 579 -4.56 -8.44 31.37
N ALA A 580 -5.09 -8.65 32.59
CA ALA A 580 -5.71 -9.91 32.98
C ALA A 580 -7.00 -10.20 32.18
N ILE A 581 -7.81 -9.18 31.93
CA ILE A 581 -9.01 -9.26 31.08
C ILE A 581 -8.63 -9.59 29.64
N ARG A 582 -7.55 -8.99 29.12
CA ARG A 582 -6.99 -9.25 27.79
C ARG A 582 -6.54 -10.71 27.65
N GLN A 583 -5.98 -11.29 28.71
CA GLN A 583 -5.63 -12.71 28.79
C GLN A 583 -6.84 -13.65 29.02
N GLY A 584 -8.06 -13.10 29.14
CA GLY A 584 -9.29 -13.88 29.36
C GLY A 584 -9.44 -14.47 30.77
N LYS A 585 -8.64 -14.02 31.76
CA LYS A 585 -8.71 -14.54 33.14
C LYS A 585 -9.77 -13.79 33.93
N ASN A 586 -10.69 -14.53 34.56
CA ASN A 586 -11.71 -14.04 35.50
C ASN A 586 -12.37 -12.72 35.07
N VAL A 587 -12.77 -12.61 33.79
CA VAL A 587 -13.24 -11.35 33.19
C VAL A 587 -14.38 -10.72 33.99
N LYS A 588 -15.32 -11.55 34.47
CA LYS A 588 -16.48 -11.07 35.25
C LYS A 588 -16.05 -10.48 36.61
N GLU A 589 -15.20 -11.18 37.37
CA GLU A 589 -14.71 -10.70 38.67
C GLU A 589 -13.83 -9.47 38.50
N SER A 590 -12.93 -9.49 37.52
CA SER A 590 -12.03 -8.38 37.20
C SER A 590 -12.81 -7.12 36.81
N LYS A 591 -13.87 -7.28 36.01
CA LYS A 591 -14.78 -6.20 35.65
C LYS A 591 -15.52 -5.65 36.87
N THR A 592 -16.11 -6.51 37.71
CA THR A 592 -16.81 -6.07 38.93
C THR A 592 -15.87 -5.27 39.83
N ALA A 593 -14.67 -5.79 40.06
CA ALA A 593 -13.68 -5.13 40.92
C ALA A 593 -13.15 -3.81 40.34
N LEU A 594 -13.01 -3.70 39.01
CA LEU A 594 -12.70 -2.42 38.36
C LEU A 594 -13.81 -1.40 38.56
N MET A 595 -15.08 -1.81 38.46
CA MET A 595 -16.21 -0.90 38.62
C MET A 595 -16.35 -0.37 40.05
N GLU A 596 -15.86 -1.10 41.05
CA GLU A 596 -15.76 -0.63 42.45
C GLU A 596 -14.76 0.53 42.62
N CYS A 597 -13.91 0.81 41.62
CA CYS A 597 -12.97 1.92 41.65
C CYS A 597 -13.59 3.28 41.31
N GLU A 598 -14.86 3.31 40.93
CA GLU A 598 -15.64 4.52 40.67
C GLU A 598 -14.95 5.51 39.72
N THR A 599 -14.83 6.79 40.11
CA THR A 599 -14.24 7.86 39.30
C THR A 599 -12.78 7.60 38.93
N LYS A 600 -12.02 6.85 39.76
CA LYS A 600 -10.63 6.49 39.44
C LYS A 600 -10.54 5.63 38.18
N LEU A 601 -11.53 4.76 37.95
CA LEU A 601 -11.61 3.98 36.71
C LEU A 601 -11.93 4.89 35.52
N SER A 602 -12.84 5.85 35.68
CA SER A 602 -13.17 6.79 34.60
C SER A 602 -11.98 7.65 34.21
N ASP A 603 -11.21 8.17 35.17
CA ASP A 603 -9.98 8.92 34.91
C ASP A 603 -8.90 8.09 34.20
N PHE A 604 -8.78 6.81 34.59
CA PHE A 604 -7.94 5.86 33.87
C PHE A 604 -8.44 5.68 32.42
N CYS A 605 -9.74 5.46 32.26
CA CYS A 605 -10.38 5.24 30.96
C CYS A 605 -10.33 6.46 30.03
N LEU A 606 -10.29 7.69 30.54
CA LEU A 606 -10.08 8.89 29.70
C LEU A 606 -8.77 8.84 28.91
N ARG A 607 -7.73 8.25 29.50
CA ARG A 607 -6.43 8.03 28.86
C ARG A 607 -6.41 6.71 28.09
N TRP A 608 -6.97 5.66 28.67
CA TRP A 608 -6.95 4.31 28.08
C TRP A 608 -7.76 4.21 26.79
N ALA A 609 -8.95 4.82 26.74
CA ALA A 609 -9.80 4.86 25.55
C ALA A 609 -9.14 5.55 24.35
N LYS A 610 -8.05 6.30 24.56
CA LYS A 610 -7.28 6.96 23.49
C LYS A 610 -6.26 6.07 22.81
N LYS A 611 -5.91 4.94 23.42
CA LYS A 611 -4.96 3.98 22.84
C LYS A 611 -5.57 3.31 21.61
N SER A 612 -4.78 3.22 20.54
CA SER A 612 -5.17 2.52 19.31
C SER A 612 -5.35 1.02 19.52
N ASP A 613 -4.62 0.42 20.46
CA ASP A 613 -4.59 -1.02 20.71
C ASP A 613 -5.60 -1.51 21.77
N ILE A 614 -6.45 -0.63 22.32
CA ILE A 614 -7.50 -1.03 23.26
C ILE A 614 -8.36 -2.13 22.64
N SER A 615 -8.65 -3.21 23.37
CA SER A 615 -9.53 -4.27 22.88
C SER A 615 -11.00 -3.89 23.02
N GLU A 616 -11.89 -4.53 22.25
CA GLU A 616 -13.34 -4.32 22.30
C GLU A 616 -13.89 -4.39 23.74
N ARG A 617 -13.46 -5.38 24.53
CA ARG A 617 -13.90 -5.57 25.92
C ARG A 617 -13.47 -4.42 26.84
N GLU A 618 -12.24 -3.97 26.69
CA GLU A 618 -11.68 -2.87 27.48
C GLU A 618 -12.40 -1.56 27.14
N ALA A 619 -12.67 -1.32 25.85
CA ALA A 619 -13.44 -0.17 25.40
C ALA A 619 -14.87 -0.18 25.99
N LEU A 620 -15.55 -1.33 25.98
CA LEU A 620 -16.87 -1.48 26.59
C LEU A 620 -16.86 -1.24 28.10
N ILE A 621 -15.83 -1.70 28.83
CA ILE A 621 -15.66 -1.41 30.26
C ILE A 621 -15.48 0.10 30.48
N CYS A 622 -14.70 0.77 29.64
CA CYS A 622 -14.54 2.22 29.74
C CYS A 622 -15.83 2.98 29.46
N ILE A 623 -16.62 2.57 28.45
CA ILE A 623 -17.94 3.16 28.17
C ILE A 623 -18.88 2.98 29.35
N GLU A 624 -18.89 1.78 29.96
CA GLU A 624 -19.72 1.48 31.13
C GLU A 624 -19.28 2.28 32.36
N SER A 625 -17.97 2.45 32.56
CA SER A 625 -17.41 3.31 33.60
C SER A 625 -17.89 4.74 33.42
N PHE A 626 -17.79 5.31 32.21
CA PHE A 626 -18.30 6.66 31.93
C PHE A 626 -19.80 6.74 32.21
N LEU A 627 -20.61 5.79 31.73
CA LEU A 627 -22.06 5.77 31.97
C LEU A 627 -22.41 5.85 33.46
N ARG A 628 -21.64 5.18 34.32
CA ARG A 628 -21.89 5.10 35.77
C ARG A 628 -21.27 6.27 36.54
N TYR A 629 -20.09 6.73 36.14
CA TYR A 629 -19.30 7.74 36.84
C TYR A 629 -18.96 8.87 35.86
N ARG A 630 -19.75 9.94 35.89
CA ARG A 630 -19.59 11.08 34.98
C ARG A 630 -18.32 11.85 35.30
N VAL A 631 -17.48 12.07 34.30
CA VAL A 631 -16.33 12.98 34.36
C VAL A 631 -16.41 13.97 33.21
N GLN A 632 -16.02 15.22 33.46
CA GLN A 632 -16.25 16.35 32.54
C GLN A 632 -15.69 16.13 31.13
N GLU A 633 -14.59 15.36 31.00
CA GLU A 633 -13.95 15.07 29.72
C GLU A 633 -14.43 13.79 29.02
N ASP A 634 -15.34 13.02 29.62
CA ASP A 634 -15.83 11.77 29.02
C ASP A 634 -16.46 11.92 27.63
N PRO A 635 -17.07 13.05 27.20
CA PRO A 635 -17.62 13.14 25.86
C PRO A 635 -16.53 13.05 24.80
N ASN A 636 -15.32 13.55 25.07
CA ASN A 636 -14.20 13.47 24.13
C ASN A 636 -13.67 12.03 24.00
N ALA A 637 -13.64 11.28 25.11
CA ALA A 637 -13.26 9.87 25.07
C ALA A 637 -14.31 9.03 24.33
N LEU A 638 -15.61 9.28 24.57
CA LEU A 638 -16.70 8.61 23.86
C LEU A 638 -16.71 8.94 22.36
N ILE A 639 -16.47 10.19 21.98
CA ILE A 639 -16.32 10.59 20.55
C ILE A 639 -15.14 9.88 19.89
N HIS A 640 -14.08 9.59 20.64
CA HIS A 640 -12.96 8.83 20.11
C HIS A 640 -13.28 7.34 19.98
N LEU A 641 -13.99 6.77 20.95
CA LEU A 641 -14.50 5.38 20.86
C LEU A 641 -15.55 5.19 19.76
N LEU A 642 -16.26 6.24 19.33
CA LEU A 642 -17.11 6.18 18.13
C LEU A 642 -16.33 5.90 16.83
N ARG A 643 -15.01 6.08 16.83
CA ARG A 643 -14.16 5.85 15.65
C ARG A 643 -13.67 4.41 15.54
N ARG A 644 -14.01 3.57 16.50
CA ARG A 644 -13.67 2.15 16.53
C ARG A 644 -14.44 1.37 15.48
N ASP A 645 -13.83 0.35 14.89
CA ASP A 645 -14.51 -0.46 13.87
C ASP A 645 -15.63 -1.32 14.47
N GLU A 646 -15.47 -1.75 15.73
CA GLU A 646 -16.43 -2.63 16.38
C GLU A 646 -17.79 -1.96 16.57
N GLU A 647 -18.81 -2.52 15.92
CA GLU A 647 -20.18 -2.01 15.95
C GLU A 647 -20.71 -1.92 17.40
N SER A 648 -20.37 -2.88 18.26
CA SER A 648 -20.75 -2.93 19.67
C SER A 648 -20.23 -1.73 20.47
N VAL A 649 -18.98 -1.33 20.23
CA VAL A 649 -18.31 -0.20 20.87
C VAL A 649 -18.91 1.10 20.37
N ARG A 650 -19.07 1.27 19.05
CA ARG A 650 -19.68 2.48 18.48
C ARG A 650 -21.11 2.68 18.93
N LYS A 651 -21.92 1.61 18.93
CA LYS A 651 -23.31 1.65 19.40
C LYS A 651 -23.37 2.03 20.88
N SER A 652 -22.52 1.42 21.72
CA SER A 652 -22.45 1.75 23.14
C SER A 652 -21.98 3.20 23.39
N ALA A 653 -20.99 3.66 22.65
CA ALA A 653 -20.48 5.04 22.74
C ALA A 653 -21.51 6.07 22.27
N ALA A 654 -22.21 5.80 21.16
CA ALA A 654 -23.30 6.64 20.66
C ALA A 654 -24.45 6.74 21.67
N ASN A 655 -24.81 5.61 22.29
CA ASN A 655 -25.82 5.60 23.36
C ASN A 655 -25.35 6.44 24.53
N ALA A 656 -24.12 6.25 25.00
CA ALA A 656 -23.58 6.98 26.14
C ALA A 656 -23.53 8.50 25.91
N LEU A 657 -23.20 8.95 24.69
CA LEU A 657 -23.24 10.36 24.31
C LEU A 657 -24.64 10.95 24.37
N GLY A 658 -25.69 10.17 24.06
CA GLY A 658 -27.08 10.61 24.17
C GLY A 658 -27.57 10.91 25.60
N TRP A 659 -26.75 10.61 26.62
CA TRP A 659 -27.03 10.90 28.03
C TRP A 659 -26.09 11.97 28.63
N ARG A 660 -25.43 12.77 27.78
CA ARG A 660 -24.46 13.79 28.19
C ARG A 660 -24.90 15.20 27.87
N ASP A 661 -24.49 16.13 28.72
CA ASP A 661 -24.58 17.56 28.44
C ASP A 661 -23.46 17.93 27.46
N LEU A 662 -23.82 18.11 26.20
CA LEU A 662 -22.86 18.35 25.13
C LEU A 662 -22.65 19.85 24.92
N THR A 663 -21.41 20.30 25.07
CA THR A 663 -21.01 21.65 24.64
C THR A 663 -21.16 21.80 23.13
N GLU A 664 -21.27 23.03 22.62
CA GLU A 664 -21.28 23.29 21.17
C GLU A 664 -20.06 22.72 20.44
N LYS A 665 -18.90 22.68 21.12
CA LYS A 665 -17.70 22.03 20.60
C LYS A 665 -17.91 20.52 20.45
N HIS A 666 -18.53 19.85 21.43
CA HIS A 666 -18.85 18.43 21.34
C HIS A 666 -19.85 18.16 20.20
N LYS A 667 -20.92 18.97 20.10
CA LYS A 667 -21.94 18.84 19.04
C LYS A 667 -21.33 18.94 17.64
N LYS A 668 -20.43 19.89 17.39
CA LYS A 668 -19.70 20.00 16.12
C LYS A 668 -18.86 18.75 15.79
N ARG A 669 -18.17 18.19 16.79
CA ARG A 669 -17.38 16.95 16.61
C ARG A 669 -18.26 15.74 16.35
N ILE A 670 -19.40 15.63 17.04
CA ILE A 670 -20.39 14.56 16.83
C ILE A 670 -21.05 14.71 15.47
N GLN A 671 -21.35 15.93 15.02
CA GLN A 671 -21.87 16.20 13.68
C GLN A 671 -20.89 15.71 12.60
N SER A 672 -19.58 15.99 12.75
CA SER A 672 -18.58 15.46 11.84
C SER A 672 -18.52 13.93 11.84
N ALA A 673 -18.68 13.29 13.00
CA ALA A 673 -18.78 11.83 13.08
C ALA A 673 -20.09 11.31 12.44
N TYR A 674 -21.21 11.98 12.65
CA TYR A 674 -22.52 11.67 12.07
C TYR A 674 -22.51 11.75 10.54
N ASP A 675 -21.89 12.79 9.98
CA ASP A 675 -21.80 13.00 8.53
C ASP A 675 -20.99 11.89 7.86
N LYS A 676 -20.00 11.35 8.57
CA LYS A 676 -19.14 10.23 8.13
C LYS A 676 -19.75 8.86 8.42
N GLU A 677 -20.69 8.74 9.35
CA GLU A 677 -21.27 7.46 9.79
C GLU A 677 -22.24 6.91 8.73
N ARG A 678 -22.03 5.62 8.40
CA ARG A 678 -22.74 4.89 7.35
C ARG A 678 -23.74 3.88 7.91
N ILE A 679 -23.66 3.51 9.20
CA ILE A 679 -24.59 2.58 9.85
C ILE A 679 -25.87 3.33 10.28
N PRO A 680 -27.06 3.01 9.73
CA PRO A 680 -28.29 3.78 9.98
C PRO A 680 -28.69 3.87 11.45
N THR A 681 -28.48 2.79 12.22
CA THR A 681 -28.83 2.74 13.65
C THR A 681 -27.95 3.68 14.47
N ILE A 682 -26.64 3.68 14.22
CA ILE A 682 -25.68 4.59 14.89
C ILE A 682 -25.95 6.02 14.47
N LYS A 683 -26.19 6.25 13.18
CA LYS A 683 -26.54 7.57 12.65
C LYS A 683 -27.78 8.14 13.35
N LYS A 684 -28.84 7.35 13.53
CA LYS A 684 -30.02 7.72 14.30
C LYS A 684 -29.66 8.09 15.76
N MET A 685 -28.85 7.27 16.43
CA MET A 685 -28.42 7.53 17.81
C MET A 685 -27.60 8.81 17.94
N LEU A 686 -26.69 9.08 17.00
CA LEU A 686 -25.91 10.32 16.95
C LEU A 686 -26.81 11.54 16.68
N SER A 687 -27.80 11.44 15.80
CA SER A 687 -28.77 12.53 15.61
C SER A 687 -29.61 12.80 16.86
N GLU A 688 -30.04 11.75 17.56
CA GLU A 688 -30.76 11.89 18.82
C GLU A 688 -29.88 12.51 19.91
N ALA A 689 -28.59 12.18 19.94
CA ALA A 689 -27.62 12.77 20.85
C ALA A 689 -27.35 14.26 20.55
N ILE A 690 -27.34 14.68 19.28
CA ILE A 690 -27.17 16.09 18.88
C ILE A 690 -28.43 16.93 19.20
N ALA A 691 -29.61 16.32 19.05
CA ALA A 691 -30.89 17.00 19.25
C ALA A 691 -31.24 17.24 20.72
N ARG A 692 -30.74 16.39 21.62
CA ARG A 692 -30.77 16.60 23.08
C ARG A 692 -29.74 17.66 23.48
#